data_AF-A0A350JHK0-F1
#
_entry.id   AF-A0A350JHK0-F1
#
_cell.length_a   1.000
_cell.length_b   1.000
_cell.length_c   1.000
_cell.angle_alpha   90.00
_cell.angle_beta   90.00
_cell.angle_gamma   90.00
#
_symmetry.space_group_name_H-M   'P 1'
#
loop_
_entity.id
_entity.type
_entity.pdbx_description
1 polymer ?
#
loop_
_entity_poly.entity_id
_entity_poly.type
_entity_poly.pdbx_seq_one_letter_code
_entity_poly.pdbx_strand_id
1 'polypeptide(L)'
;MQSPNSLEARTLAENLLHNLSDSLTEEEAQSLINANDNLIEDFIREMRRLCQTFGTRFRHYTEKADQLSKAGQTGGDALRNRAYRWSNLRIINFLSKQGIIPTYSFPVDSIDLEVTTGGFNTRSAVELSRDARMGITEYAPGAEVIANGRLWTSYAIAQHPREFMPPFKYKICPNCQHIEAREDDSLIPQNCQSCNTPLTGRSRTFIEPKGFITSASEPNGREPRSRRELPPQALETQLIGNAPDRLFQGTNLTKVEWAIQNAQEGRMVIINRGHGSGFVKCQCGYAHPVTNRHQQVQAHTNPYTQLECNTPPNRWRFDLAHTFHTDVLQIRCTITVPLPELPVENPTFEELEEAREGVARSASEAIRLAACELIEVPEMEVSATFRWLANACVEIILYDNVPGGAGYCSKIKDLSASELLTYAKNKILDCPDGCSTSCSRCLRSYSNQAHWDKFRRIEARSWLGELVKIKSDDQRVLKGAEEISDERAYELVEAADEIIITRNAFGDLTGGLEANNNGQELSIGEMYPVWKRLNRWLAIGKKITLVCPQYPNFQDFSMPRARRLAEAMLPHLNDGNLKLQIAASTQNSDSPSIILAQSSSNERTYLHHLTRSPAALDEIAADRMLVVKKSKNDIPALNTQDLTPDRLERPDSVQRIHLKKHQPRNLQAIFGSLINDQLSRVEIIDRYMVAAAHNIETLERFLEEFTSISGNCAGKEIKFTYGPAGNQRDHNEWKTAMQRLIKKLQRTLPEAKITPNYRGNIRQRDYHDRRIAFHSQTTRRGKPIYTTHTAELTGGIQPLMDAEQETSVFIFKVI
;
A
#
# COMPACT_ATOMS: atom_id res chain seq x y z
N MET A 1 8.14 19.53 -20.16
CA MET A 1 8.10 20.19 -18.83
C MET A 1 8.87 21.52 -18.84
N GLN A 2 8.66 22.36 -19.87
CA GLN A 2 9.31 23.67 -19.99
C GLN A 2 8.26 24.70 -20.46
N SER A 3 7.17 24.84 -19.70
CA SER A 3 6.26 25.97 -19.89
C SER A 3 6.78 27.18 -19.10
N PRO A 4 6.46 28.42 -19.51
CA PRO A 4 6.78 29.62 -18.74
C PRO A 4 6.31 29.53 -17.28
N ASN A 5 5.10 29.01 -17.07
CA ASN A 5 4.53 28.81 -15.73
C ASN A 5 5.34 27.79 -14.89
N SER A 6 6.00 26.81 -15.53
CA SER A 6 6.86 25.85 -14.84
C SER A 6 8.18 26.48 -14.41
N LEU A 7 8.67 27.48 -15.12
CA LEU A 7 9.87 28.23 -14.75
C LEU A 7 9.56 29.17 -13.58
N GLU A 8 8.45 29.91 -13.67
CA GLU A 8 7.98 30.81 -12.62
C GLU A 8 7.71 30.07 -11.29
N ALA A 9 7.09 28.89 -11.34
CA ALA A 9 6.88 28.06 -10.16
C ALA A 9 8.19 27.56 -9.53
N ARG A 10 9.22 27.23 -10.35
CA ARG A 10 10.55 26.85 -9.85
C ARG A 10 11.24 28.02 -9.17
N THR A 11 11.21 29.19 -9.78
CA THR A 11 11.77 30.41 -9.20
C THR A 11 11.07 30.77 -7.88
N LEU A 12 9.75 30.60 -7.77
CA LEU A 12 9.02 30.76 -6.52
C LEU A 12 9.45 29.77 -5.43
N ALA A 13 9.66 28.50 -5.78
CA ALA A 13 10.13 27.48 -4.85
C ALA A 13 11.58 27.75 -4.38
N GLU A 14 12.47 28.14 -5.30
CA GLU A 14 13.86 28.53 -4.99
C GLU A 14 13.90 29.76 -4.08
N ASN A 15 13.08 30.77 -4.37
CA ASN A 15 12.95 31.96 -3.52
C ASN A 15 12.40 31.61 -2.12
N LEU A 16 11.43 30.70 -2.03
CA LEU A 16 10.90 30.26 -0.74
C LEU A 16 11.95 29.53 0.08
N LEU A 17 12.72 28.62 -0.53
CA LEU A 17 13.82 27.92 0.12
C LEU A 17 14.89 28.90 0.61
N HIS A 18 15.24 29.90 -0.23
CA HIS A 18 16.17 30.95 0.15
C HIS A 18 15.66 31.81 1.31
N ASN A 19 14.38 32.12 1.36
CA ASN A 19 13.79 32.90 2.46
C ASN A 19 13.67 32.09 3.76
N LEU A 20 13.61 30.76 3.67
CA LEU A 20 13.52 29.87 4.82
C LEU A 20 14.89 29.41 5.34
N SER A 21 15.97 29.55 4.54
CA SER A 21 17.28 28.97 4.87
C SER A 21 17.84 29.45 6.23
N ASP A 22 17.59 30.70 6.60
CA ASP A 22 18.07 31.26 7.87
C ASP A 22 17.29 30.73 9.09
N SER A 23 16.12 30.13 8.86
CA SER A 23 15.26 29.52 9.89
C SER A 23 15.39 28.00 9.95
N LEU A 24 16.15 27.39 9.03
CA LEU A 24 16.35 25.95 8.94
C LEU A 24 17.73 25.61 9.50
N THR A 25 17.83 24.46 10.16
CA THR A 25 19.13 23.85 10.44
C THR A 25 19.79 23.39 9.13
N GLU A 26 21.12 23.26 9.13
CA GLU A 26 21.88 22.80 7.96
C GLU A 26 21.40 21.42 7.49
N GLU A 27 20.96 20.58 8.43
CA GLU A 27 20.39 19.26 8.21
C GLU A 27 18.99 19.30 7.57
N GLU A 28 18.10 20.17 8.05
CA GLU A 28 16.78 20.40 7.44
C GLU A 28 16.89 20.98 6.02
N ALA A 29 17.81 21.92 5.81
CA ALA A 29 18.07 22.52 4.50
C ALA A 29 18.60 21.47 3.51
N GLN A 30 19.55 20.63 3.94
CA GLN A 30 20.12 19.56 3.12
C GLN A 30 19.08 18.46 2.80
N SER A 31 18.19 18.14 3.75
CA SER A 31 17.08 17.21 3.56
C SER A 31 16.11 17.69 2.47
N LEU A 32 15.73 18.98 2.49
CA LEU A 32 14.85 19.58 1.48
C LEU A 32 15.49 19.59 0.08
N ILE A 33 16.80 19.81 -0.01
CA ILE A 33 17.54 19.76 -1.29
C ILE A 33 17.59 18.34 -1.85
N ASN A 34 17.94 17.34 -1.04
CA ASN A 34 18.02 15.94 -1.44
C ASN A 34 16.66 15.32 -1.79
N ALA A 35 15.57 15.82 -1.19
CA ALA A 35 14.21 15.40 -1.51
C ALA A 35 13.82 15.72 -2.96
N ASN A 36 14.32 16.82 -3.55
CA ASN A 36 13.96 17.25 -4.91
C ASN A 36 14.33 16.25 -6.01
N ASP A 37 15.45 15.54 -5.87
CA ASP A 37 15.89 14.57 -6.90
C ASP A 37 15.04 13.29 -6.89
N ASN A 38 14.56 12.87 -5.71
CA ASN A 38 13.70 11.68 -5.55
C ASN A 38 12.20 11.98 -5.70
N LEU A 39 11.79 13.25 -5.54
CA LEU A 39 10.39 13.68 -5.60
C LEU A 39 9.71 13.34 -6.93
N ILE A 40 10.44 13.36 -8.05
CA ILE A 40 9.87 12.99 -9.36
C ILE A 40 9.53 11.49 -9.39
N GLU A 41 10.42 10.64 -8.90
CA GLU A 41 10.20 9.19 -8.87
C GLU A 41 9.08 8.82 -7.90
N ASP A 42 9.06 9.44 -6.72
CA ASP A 42 8.01 9.30 -5.72
C ASP A 42 6.65 9.75 -6.28
N PHE A 43 6.60 10.92 -6.93
CA PHE A 43 5.39 11.41 -7.58
C PHE A 43 4.91 10.45 -8.68
N ILE A 44 5.82 9.93 -9.52
CA ILE A 44 5.47 8.94 -10.55
C ILE A 44 4.94 7.65 -9.92
N ARG A 45 5.56 7.17 -8.84
CA ARG A 45 5.12 5.98 -8.10
C ARG A 45 3.71 6.17 -7.55
N GLU A 46 3.43 7.31 -6.91
CA GLU A 46 2.11 7.63 -6.38
C GLU A 46 1.07 7.82 -7.48
N MET A 47 1.44 8.47 -8.60
CA MET A 47 0.57 8.56 -9.76
C MET A 47 0.22 7.18 -10.33
N ARG A 48 1.18 6.24 -10.39
CA ARG A 48 0.92 4.86 -10.81
C ARG A 48 -0.04 4.16 -9.84
N ARG A 49 0.15 4.31 -8.53
CA ARG A 49 -0.75 3.76 -7.50
C ARG A 49 -2.17 4.31 -7.66
N LEU A 50 -2.31 5.62 -7.83
CA LEU A 50 -3.58 6.27 -8.08
C LEU A 50 -4.27 5.74 -9.35
N CYS A 51 -3.54 5.62 -10.46
CA CYS A 51 -4.04 5.07 -11.71
C CYS A 51 -4.49 3.60 -11.56
N GLN A 52 -3.77 2.80 -10.77
CA GLN A 52 -4.15 1.42 -10.49
C GLN A 52 -5.44 1.33 -9.68
N THR A 53 -5.57 2.11 -8.61
CA THR A 53 -6.79 2.18 -7.78
C THR A 53 -7.99 2.61 -8.60
N PHE A 54 -7.83 3.71 -9.36
CA PHE A 54 -8.88 4.23 -10.23
C PHE A 54 -9.28 3.22 -11.31
N GLY A 55 -8.29 2.65 -12.00
CA GLY A 55 -8.50 1.69 -13.08
C GLY A 55 -9.12 0.39 -12.61
N THR A 56 -8.83 -0.06 -11.39
CA THR A 56 -9.42 -1.27 -10.80
C THR A 56 -10.92 -1.10 -10.60
N ARG A 57 -11.36 0.05 -10.10
CA ARG A 57 -12.80 0.36 -9.95
C ARG A 57 -13.51 0.51 -11.28
N PHE A 58 -12.89 1.21 -12.24
CA PHE A 58 -13.44 1.33 -13.58
C PHE A 58 -13.66 -0.05 -14.22
N ARG A 59 -12.63 -0.91 -14.19
CA ARG A 59 -12.69 -2.28 -14.71
C ARG A 59 -13.74 -3.12 -13.99
N HIS A 60 -13.85 -3.02 -12.66
CA HIS A 60 -14.87 -3.73 -11.90
C HIS A 60 -16.28 -3.45 -12.44
N TYR A 61 -16.62 -2.19 -12.66
CA TYR A 61 -17.93 -1.82 -13.20
C TYR A 61 -18.15 -2.33 -14.62
N THR A 62 -17.16 -2.20 -15.51
CA THR A 62 -17.29 -2.65 -16.90
C THR A 62 -17.36 -4.17 -17.02
N GLU A 63 -16.49 -4.89 -16.32
CA GLU A 63 -16.45 -6.35 -16.35
C GLU A 63 -17.73 -6.96 -15.78
N LYS A 64 -18.22 -6.43 -14.65
CA LYS A 64 -19.49 -6.89 -14.05
C LYS A 64 -20.69 -6.56 -14.93
N ALA A 65 -20.69 -5.40 -15.60
CA ALA A 65 -21.72 -5.07 -16.59
C ALA A 65 -21.76 -6.08 -17.74
N ASP A 66 -20.59 -6.46 -18.27
CA ASP A 66 -20.49 -7.42 -19.35
C ASP A 66 -20.85 -8.84 -18.90
N GLN A 67 -20.54 -9.23 -17.66
CA GLN A 67 -20.99 -10.49 -17.07
C GLN A 67 -22.52 -10.55 -16.99
N LEU A 68 -23.17 -9.52 -16.46
CA LEU A 68 -24.64 -9.45 -16.40
C LEU A 68 -25.26 -9.48 -17.81
N SER A 69 -24.68 -8.72 -18.74
CA SER A 69 -25.12 -8.68 -20.13
C SER A 69 -25.01 -10.05 -20.81
N LYS A 70 -23.92 -10.80 -20.59
CA LYS A 70 -23.73 -12.15 -21.12
C LYS A 70 -24.66 -13.17 -20.46
N ALA A 71 -24.99 -12.98 -19.19
CA ALA A 71 -25.91 -13.82 -18.44
C ALA A 71 -27.40 -13.50 -18.70
N GLY A 72 -27.71 -12.51 -19.55
CA GLY A 72 -29.08 -12.06 -19.81
C GLY A 72 -29.74 -11.41 -18.58
N GLN A 73 -28.96 -10.94 -17.62
CA GLN A 73 -29.43 -10.35 -16.37
C GLN A 73 -29.52 -8.82 -16.49
N THR A 74 -30.49 -8.23 -15.80
CA THR A 74 -30.69 -6.77 -15.75
C THR A 74 -29.63 -6.09 -14.87
N GLY A 75 -29.40 -4.79 -15.09
CA GLY A 75 -28.48 -3.98 -14.26
C GLY A 75 -27.10 -3.70 -14.89
N GLY A 76 -26.78 -4.30 -16.04
CA GLY A 76 -25.55 -4.00 -16.78
C GLY A 76 -25.40 -2.53 -17.17
N ASP A 77 -26.48 -1.90 -17.65
CA ASP A 77 -26.44 -0.48 -18.07
C ASP A 77 -26.22 0.49 -16.89
N ALA A 78 -26.77 0.15 -15.72
CA ALA A 78 -26.52 0.93 -14.51
C ALA A 78 -25.04 0.88 -14.10
N LEU A 79 -24.38 -0.27 -14.25
CA LEU A 79 -22.95 -0.42 -14.01
C LEU A 79 -22.10 0.31 -15.07
N ARG A 80 -22.49 0.30 -16.35
CA ARG A 80 -21.84 1.10 -17.40
C ARG A 80 -21.94 2.60 -17.12
N ASN A 81 -23.10 3.08 -16.69
CA ASN A 81 -23.29 4.47 -16.27
C ASN A 81 -22.41 4.82 -15.06
N ARG A 82 -22.22 3.89 -14.10
CA ARG A 82 -21.26 4.08 -13.00
C ARG A 82 -19.82 4.19 -13.50
N ALA A 83 -19.40 3.33 -14.43
CA ALA A 83 -18.08 3.42 -15.04
C ALA A 83 -17.86 4.77 -15.75
N TYR A 84 -18.85 5.23 -16.51
CA TYR A 84 -18.83 6.54 -17.17
C TYR A 84 -18.76 7.70 -16.17
N ARG A 85 -19.54 7.68 -15.09
CA ARG A 85 -19.47 8.73 -14.06
C ARG A 85 -18.14 8.71 -13.31
N TRP A 86 -17.61 7.52 -13.03
CA TRP A 86 -16.28 7.34 -12.43
C TRP A 86 -15.18 7.94 -13.32
N SER A 87 -15.22 7.73 -14.64
CA SER A 87 -14.25 8.29 -15.59
C SER A 87 -14.29 9.82 -15.71
N ASN A 88 -15.39 10.46 -15.29
CA ASN A 88 -15.58 11.92 -15.36
C ASN A 88 -15.28 12.65 -14.05
N LEU A 89 -14.81 11.95 -13.02
CA LEU A 89 -14.39 12.59 -11.78
C LEU A 89 -13.13 13.44 -11.98
N ARG A 90 -13.03 14.57 -11.27
CA ARG A 90 -11.89 15.48 -11.38
C ARG A 90 -10.64 14.87 -10.75
N ILE A 91 -9.56 14.78 -11.51
CA ILE A 91 -8.28 14.21 -11.04
C ILE A 91 -7.71 14.97 -9.83
N ILE A 92 -7.87 16.30 -9.78
CA ILE A 92 -7.39 17.14 -8.68
C ILE A 92 -7.92 16.67 -7.31
N ASN A 93 -9.18 16.21 -7.26
CA ASN A 93 -9.78 15.71 -6.03
C ASN A 93 -9.11 14.41 -5.55
N PHE A 94 -8.66 13.57 -6.48
CA PHE A 94 -7.93 12.35 -6.14
C PHE A 94 -6.51 12.62 -5.69
N LEU A 95 -5.82 13.56 -6.35
CA LEU A 95 -4.47 13.98 -5.95
C LEU A 95 -4.48 14.51 -4.52
N SER A 96 -5.45 15.37 -4.20
CA SER A 96 -5.60 15.91 -2.85
C SER A 96 -6.02 14.83 -1.84
N LYS A 97 -7.02 13.98 -2.14
CA LYS A 97 -7.46 12.89 -1.24
C LYS A 97 -6.41 11.82 -0.95
N GLN A 98 -5.35 11.73 -1.75
CA GLN A 98 -4.25 10.78 -1.56
C GLN A 98 -2.97 11.46 -1.03
N GLY A 99 -3.03 12.73 -0.65
CA GLY A 99 -1.87 13.47 -0.15
C GLY A 99 -0.77 13.71 -1.19
N ILE A 100 -1.08 13.60 -2.49
CA ILE A 100 -0.11 13.84 -3.57
C ILE A 100 0.10 15.35 -3.79
N ILE A 101 -0.94 16.14 -3.57
CA ILE A 101 -0.88 17.60 -3.53
C ILE A 101 -1.42 18.10 -2.20
N PRO A 102 -1.01 19.29 -1.76
CA PRO A 102 -1.56 19.93 -0.57
C PRO A 102 -3.09 19.96 -0.49
N THR A 103 -3.65 19.41 0.59
CA THR A 103 -5.09 19.41 0.86
C THR A 103 -5.63 20.80 1.22
N TYR A 104 -4.84 21.63 1.89
CA TYR A 104 -5.25 22.99 2.30
C TYR A 104 -5.54 23.93 1.12
N SER A 105 -4.90 23.71 -0.04
CA SER A 105 -5.18 24.48 -1.25
C SER A 105 -6.43 23.99 -2.00
N PHE A 106 -6.89 22.77 -1.70
CA PHE A 106 -8.05 22.12 -2.35
C PHE A 106 -8.81 21.29 -1.31
N PRO A 107 -9.65 21.91 -0.45
CA PRO A 107 -10.39 21.17 0.57
C PRO A 107 -11.32 20.15 -0.10
N VAL A 108 -10.95 18.87 0.00
CA VAL A 108 -11.73 17.72 -0.53
C VAL A 108 -12.51 16.98 0.55
N ASP A 109 -12.25 17.35 1.81
CA ASP A 109 -12.85 16.78 3.02
C ASP A 109 -13.66 17.85 3.77
N SER A 110 -14.27 18.78 3.02
CA SER A 110 -15.37 19.61 3.48
C SER A 110 -16.68 19.17 2.83
N ILE A 111 -17.80 19.47 3.47
CA ILE A 111 -19.13 19.26 2.93
C ILE A 111 -20.02 20.46 3.23
N ASP A 112 -20.79 20.86 2.24
CA ASP A 112 -21.62 22.06 2.31
C ASP A 112 -23.09 21.70 2.53
N LEU A 113 -23.81 22.59 3.21
CA LEU A 113 -25.26 22.65 3.23
C LEU A 113 -25.72 23.86 2.40
N GLU A 114 -26.01 23.63 1.12
CA GLU A 114 -26.42 24.69 0.22
C GLU A 114 -27.84 25.17 0.53
N VAL A 115 -28.01 26.48 0.64
CA VAL A 115 -29.33 27.08 0.83
C VAL A 115 -29.98 27.31 -0.53
N THR A 116 -31.04 26.55 -0.79
CA THR A 116 -31.78 26.63 -2.06
C THR A 116 -32.85 27.74 -1.99
N THR A 117 -32.89 28.60 -3.01
CA THR A 117 -33.85 29.73 -3.08
C THR A 117 -34.87 29.61 -4.22
N GLY A 118 -34.89 28.49 -4.95
CA GLY A 118 -35.87 28.21 -6.02
C GLY A 118 -35.54 28.84 -7.39
N GLY A 119 -34.40 29.53 -7.53
CA GLY A 119 -33.90 30.09 -8.79
C GLY A 119 -32.46 29.64 -9.10
N PHE A 120 -32.11 29.53 -10.39
CA PHE A 120 -30.80 29.03 -10.86
C PHE A 120 -29.59 29.94 -10.54
N ASN A 121 -29.75 31.09 -9.88
CA ASN A 121 -28.67 32.09 -9.79
C ASN A 121 -28.70 33.04 -8.58
N THR A 122 -28.99 32.53 -7.39
CA THR A 122 -28.88 33.32 -6.15
C THR A 122 -28.04 32.56 -5.14
N ARG A 123 -26.74 32.91 -5.07
CA ARG A 123 -25.90 32.55 -3.92
C ARG A 123 -26.58 33.09 -2.67
N SER A 124 -27.00 32.19 -1.80
CA SER A 124 -27.41 32.53 -0.43
C SER A 124 -26.28 33.32 0.26
N ALA A 125 -26.64 34.32 1.06
CA ALA A 125 -25.69 35.07 1.89
C ALA A 125 -25.15 34.26 3.09
N VAL A 126 -25.57 33.00 3.24
CA VAL A 126 -25.16 32.12 4.33
C VAL A 126 -24.25 31.02 3.78
N GLU A 127 -23.02 31.00 4.26
CA GLU A 127 -22.02 29.98 3.97
C GLU A 127 -22.07 28.92 5.08
N LEU A 128 -22.50 27.71 4.72
CA LEU A 128 -22.62 26.57 5.61
C LEU A 128 -21.66 25.47 5.13
N SER A 129 -20.39 25.62 5.50
CA SER A 129 -19.35 24.63 5.21
C SER A 129 -18.78 24.05 6.49
N ARG A 130 -18.56 22.74 6.51
CA ARG A 130 -18.02 21.98 7.65
C ARG A 130 -17.02 20.94 7.18
N ASP A 131 -16.10 20.56 8.07
CA ASP A 131 -15.31 19.35 7.93
C ASP A 131 -16.25 18.16 7.68
N ALA A 132 -15.97 17.36 6.67
CA ALA A 132 -16.87 16.32 6.20
C ALA A 132 -17.14 15.24 7.27
N ARG A 133 -16.22 15.01 8.21
CA ARG A 133 -16.42 14.06 9.32
C ARG A 133 -17.55 14.52 10.24
N MET A 134 -17.63 15.81 10.51
CA MET A 134 -18.72 16.42 11.28
C MET A 134 -19.96 16.63 10.40
N GLY A 135 -19.77 17.09 9.17
CA GLY A 135 -20.85 17.49 8.27
C GLY A 135 -21.75 16.34 7.84
N ILE A 136 -21.25 15.11 7.73
CA ILE A 136 -22.15 13.94 7.50
C ILE A 136 -23.11 13.66 8.67
N THR A 137 -22.91 14.30 9.82
CA THR A 137 -23.78 14.23 11.00
C THR A 137 -24.59 15.51 11.15
N GLU A 138 -23.93 16.66 11.18
CA GLU A 138 -24.57 17.96 11.39
C GLU A 138 -25.46 18.40 10.22
N TYR A 139 -25.09 18.04 9.00
CA TYR A 139 -25.82 18.38 7.78
C TYR A 139 -26.57 17.17 7.21
N ALA A 140 -26.61 16.04 7.94
CA ALA A 140 -27.40 14.88 7.54
C ALA A 140 -28.86 15.27 7.28
N PRO A 141 -29.57 14.61 6.35
CA PRO A 141 -30.96 14.95 6.07
C PRO A 141 -31.81 14.85 7.33
N GLY A 142 -32.65 15.85 7.58
CA GLY A 142 -33.44 16.04 8.79
C GLY A 142 -32.73 16.80 9.92
N ALA A 143 -31.40 16.99 9.86
CA ALA A 143 -30.68 17.77 10.85
C ALA A 143 -30.98 19.27 10.70
N GLU A 144 -31.01 19.97 11.83
CA GLU A 144 -31.22 21.41 11.89
C GLU A 144 -29.93 22.12 12.27
N VAL A 145 -29.62 23.25 11.64
CA VAL A 145 -28.40 24.05 11.84
C VAL A 145 -28.80 25.50 12.06
N ILE A 146 -28.20 26.17 13.04
CA ILE A 146 -28.42 27.60 13.28
C ILE A 146 -27.30 28.38 12.62
N ALA A 147 -27.64 29.31 11.73
CA ALA A 147 -26.70 30.25 11.11
C ALA A 147 -27.39 31.56 10.78
N ASN A 148 -26.68 32.68 11.00
CA ASN A 148 -27.21 34.04 10.87
C ASN A 148 -28.53 34.26 11.62
N GLY A 149 -28.63 33.70 12.83
CA GLY A 149 -29.83 33.81 13.68
C GLY A 149 -31.05 33.04 13.16
N ARG A 150 -30.91 32.26 12.08
CA ARG A 150 -31.99 31.46 11.47
C ARG A 150 -31.72 29.98 11.64
N LEU A 151 -32.79 29.20 11.74
CA LEU A 151 -32.78 27.75 11.76
C LEU A 151 -32.94 27.20 10.32
N TRP A 152 -31.96 26.44 9.88
CA TRP A 152 -31.90 25.81 8.56
C TRP A 152 -32.06 24.30 8.71
N THR A 153 -32.94 23.68 7.94
CA THR A 153 -33.13 22.22 7.96
C THR A 153 -32.52 21.62 6.70
N SER A 154 -31.59 20.67 6.89
CA SER A 154 -31.08 19.84 5.80
C SER A 154 -32.21 18.95 5.27
N TYR A 155 -32.57 19.12 4.00
CA TYR A 155 -33.77 18.53 3.41
C TYR A 155 -33.47 17.45 2.38
N ALA A 156 -32.34 17.58 1.67
CA ALA A 156 -31.96 16.68 0.60
C ALA A 156 -30.45 16.49 0.51
N ILE A 157 -30.02 15.39 -0.10
CA ILE A 157 -28.63 15.19 -0.52
C ILE A 157 -28.46 15.91 -1.85
N ALA A 158 -27.45 16.78 -1.96
CA ALA A 158 -27.17 17.56 -3.16
C ALA A 158 -26.99 16.64 -4.38
N GLN A 159 -27.51 17.07 -5.53
CA GLN A 159 -27.42 16.31 -6.77
C GLN A 159 -26.88 17.18 -7.90
N HIS A 160 -25.56 17.28 -7.99
CA HIS A 160 -24.91 17.95 -9.11
C HIS A 160 -24.65 16.96 -10.26
N PRO A 161 -24.89 17.31 -11.54
CA PRO A 161 -24.72 16.39 -12.68
C PRO A 161 -23.32 15.77 -12.82
N ARG A 162 -22.29 16.46 -12.30
CA ARG A 162 -20.89 16.02 -12.34
C ARG A 162 -20.46 15.23 -11.10
N GLU A 163 -21.31 15.11 -10.10
CA GLU A 163 -20.99 14.41 -8.86
C GLU A 163 -21.37 12.94 -8.93
N PHE A 164 -20.49 12.12 -8.38
CA PHE A 164 -20.67 10.68 -8.34
C PHE A 164 -20.48 10.19 -6.90
N MET A 165 -21.55 9.64 -6.34
CA MET A 165 -21.62 9.07 -4.99
C MET A 165 -21.89 7.56 -5.10
N PRO A 166 -20.90 6.75 -5.49
CA PRO A 166 -21.09 5.31 -5.63
C PRO A 166 -21.39 4.67 -4.27
N PRO A 167 -22.31 3.70 -4.21
CA PRO A 167 -22.55 2.94 -2.99
C PRO A 167 -21.41 1.94 -2.73
N PHE A 168 -21.04 1.81 -1.47
CA PHE A 168 -20.15 0.77 -0.96
C PHE A 168 -20.92 -0.17 -0.04
N LYS A 169 -20.54 -1.45 -0.07
CA LYS A 169 -21.00 -2.46 0.88
C LYS A 169 -20.00 -2.57 2.02
N TYR A 170 -20.51 -2.71 3.24
CA TYR A 170 -19.65 -2.87 4.40
C TYR A 170 -20.22 -3.81 5.47
N LYS A 171 -19.30 -4.38 6.26
CA LYS A 171 -19.59 -5.15 7.47
C LYS A 171 -18.62 -4.71 8.58
N ILE A 172 -19.10 -4.75 9.82
CA ILE A 172 -18.27 -4.58 11.02
C ILE A 172 -18.13 -5.94 11.67
N CYS A 173 -16.90 -6.35 11.98
CA CYS A 173 -16.64 -7.60 12.66
C CYS A 173 -17.27 -7.58 14.08
N PRO A 174 -18.06 -8.60 14.47
CA PRO A 174 -18.69 -8.62 15.78
C PRO A 174 -17.69 -8.82 16.93
N ASN A 175 -16.49 -9.33 16.64
CA ASN A 175 -15.46 -9.62 17.64
C ASN A 175 -14.45 -8.46 17.78
N CYS A 176 -13.78 -8.07 16.70
CA CYS A 176 -12.73 -7.04 16.76
C CYS A 176 -13.19 -5.64 16.34
N GLN A 177 -14.46 -5.46 15.95
CA GLN A 177 -14.98 -4.19 15.41
C GLN A 177 -14.28 -3.66 14.13
N HIS A 178 -13.38 -4.43 13.51
CA HIS A 178 -12.78 -4.08 12.22
C HIS A 178 -13.85 -3.91 11.13
N ILE A 179 -13.70 -2.86 10.33
CA ILE A 179 -14.61 -2.55 9.23
C ILE A 179 -14.05 -3.00 7.88
N GLU A 180 -14.83 -3.82 7.20
CA GLU A 180 -14.59 -4.19 5.81
C GLU A 180 -15.53 -3.39 4.91
N ALA A 181 -14.99 -2.61 3.99
CA ALA A 181 -15.76 -1.86 2.99
C ALA A 181 -15.27 -2.18 1.57
N ARG A 182 -16.19 -2.52 0.66
CA ARG A 182 -15.93 -2.91 -0.74
C ARG A 182 -17.03 -2.40 -1.67
N GLU A 183 -16.79 -2.39 -2.97
CA GLU A 183 -17.73 -1.90 -3.99
C GLU A 183 -18.99 -2.76 -4.11
N ASP A 184 -18.91 -4.04 -3.73
CA ASP A 184 -19.99 -5.01 -3.82
C ASP A 184 -19.94 -6.03 -2.70
N ASP A 185 -21.08 -6.70 -2.44
CA ASP A 185 -21.21 -7.69 -1.39
C ASP A 185 -20.34 -8.91 -1.66
N SER A 186 -20.21 -9.32 -2.93
CA SER A 186 -19.37 -10.47 -3.33
C SER A 186 -17.88 -10.26 -3.09
N LEU A 187 -17.45 -9.01 -2.84
CA LEU A 187 -16.05 -8.66 -2.58
C LEU A 187 -15.73 -8.60 -1.09
N ILE A 188 -16.75 -8.61 -0.22
CA ILE A 188 -16.53 -8.67 1.23
C ILE A 188 -16.02 -10.08 1.58
N PRO A 189 -14.89 -10.21 2.29
CA PRO A 189 -14.37 -11.52 2.67
C PRO A 189 -15.33 -12.25 3.61
N GLN A 190 -15.28 -13.59 3.62
CA GLN A 190 -16.11 -14.38 4.54
C GLN A 190 -15.64 -14.26 5.99
N ASN A 191 -14.34 -14.05 6.19
CA ASN A 191 -13.70 -13.90 7.49
C ASN A 191 -13.09 -12.50 7.60
N CYS A 192 -13.09 -11.96 8.81
CA CYS A 192 -12.47 -10.68 9.12
C CYS A 192 -10.97 -10.74 8.85
N GLN A 193 -10.42 -9.81 8.06
CA GLN A 193 -8.98 -9.79 7.75
C GLN A 193 -8.11 -9.45 8.97
N SER A 194 -8.71 -8.91 10.05
CA SER A 194 -7.98 -8.53 11.26
C SER A 194 -7.89 -9.64 12.32
N CYS A 195 -8.98 -10.39 12.56
CA CYS A 195 -9.03 -11.40 13.64
C CYS A 195 -9.50 -12.77 13.17
N ASN A 196 -9.72 -12.94 11.86
CA ASN A 196 -10.19 -14.17 11.22
C ASN A 196 -11.58 -14.69 11.67
N THR A 197 -12.30 -13.96 12.54
CA THR A 197 -13.68 -14.29 12.91
C THR A 197 -14.61 -14.18 11.68
N PRO A 198 -15.54 -15.13 11.47
CA PRO A 198 -16.53 -15.04 10.39
C PRO A 198 -17.33 -13.74 10.43
N LEU A 199 -17.47 -13.08 9.28
CA LEU A 199 -18.27 -11.86 9.14
C LEU A 199 -19.74 -12.21 8.92
N THR A 200 -20.46 -12.39 10.03
CA THR A 200 -21.89 -12.74 10.04
C THR A 200 -22.79 -11.55 9.68
N GLY A 201 -24.07 -11.83 9.42
CA GLY A 201 -25.08 -10.81 9.10
C GLY A 201 -25.09 -10.32 7.65
N ARG A 202 -26.07 -9.46 7.33
CA ARG A 202 -26.20 -8.82 6.01
C ARG A 202 -25.27 -7.62 5.91
N SER A 203 -24.63 -7.42 4.76
CA SER A 203 -23.87 -6.19 4.52
C SER A 203 -24.80 -4.98 4.49
N ARG A 204 -24.31 -3.89 5.07
CA ARG A 204 -24.94 -2.57 4.97
C ARG A 204 -24.37 -1.84 3.75
N THR A 205 -25.04 -0.76 3.35
CA THR A 205 -24.60 0.07 2.24
C THR A 205 -24.34 1.46 2.75
N PHE A 206 -23.23 2.10 2.38
CA PHE A 206 -23.05 3.54 2.60
C PHE A 206 -22.82 4.27 1.28
N ILE A 207 -23.06 5.58 1.29
CA ILE A 207 -22.57 6.51 0.26
C ILE A 207 -21.74 7.60 0.90
N GLU A 208 -20.83 8.19 0.15
CA GLU A 208 -20.13 9.41 0.54
C GLU A 208 -20.84 10.61 -0.10
N PRO A 209 -21.66 11.36 0.65
CA PRO A 209 -22.34 12.54 0.11
C PRO A 209 -21.33 13.62 -0.29
N LYS A 210 -21.69 14.45 -1.28
CA LYS A 210 -20.87 15.60 -1.73
C LYS A 210 -21.38 16.94 -1.24
N GLY A 211 -22.62 16.96 -0.77
CA GLY A 211 -23.26 18.13 -0.19
C GLY A 211 -24.67 17.76 0.25
N PHE A 212 -25.26 18.66 1.00
CA PHE A 212 -26.66 18.64 1.39
C PHE A 212 -27.29 19.95 0.96
N ILE A 213 -28.62 19.98 0.85
CA ILE A 213 -29.34 21.20 0.49
C ILE A 213 -30.56 21.39 1.38
N THR A 214 -30.93 22.65 1.59
CA THR A 214 -32.21 23.02 2.18
C THR A 214 -33.34 22.94 1.14
N SER A 215 -34.58 22.99 1.60
CA SER A 215 -35.73 23.09 0.71
C SER A 215 -35.87 24.50 0.14
N ALA A 216 -36.08 24.62 -1.18
CA ALA A 216 -36.45 25.88 -1.82
C ALA A 216 -37.74 26.49 -1.25
N SER A 217 -38.60 25.72 -0.58
CA SER A 217 -39.79 26.24 0.12
C SER A 217 -39.46 27.05 1.38
N GLU A 218 -38.22 27.00 1.85
CA GLU A 218 -37.74 27.68 3.05
C GLU A 218 -36.47 28.49 2.76
N PRO A 219 -36.53 29.47 1.84
CA PRO A 219 -35.35 30.16 1.31
C PRO A 219 -34.63 31.04 2.35
N ASN A 220 -35.33 31.44 3.41
CA ASN A 220 -34.83 32.37 4.45
C ASN A 220 -34.59 31.70 5.81
N GLY A 221 -34.73 30.37 5.89
CA GLY A 221 -34.72 29.64 7.16
C GLY A 221 -35.92 29.99 8.06
N ARG A 222 -36.01 29.31 9.20
CA ARG A 222 -37.06 29.50 10.22
C ARG A 222 -36.53 30.26 11.43
N GLU A 223 -37.42 30.76 12.27
CA GLU A 223 -37.03 31.26 13.60
C GLU A 223 -36.52 30.10 14.48
N PRO A 224 -35.41 30.25 15.22
CA PRO A 224 -34.93 29.25 16.15
C PRO A 224 -35.97 28.93 17.24
N ARG A 225 -36.14 27.65 17.53
CA ARG A 225 -37.04 27.17 18.59
C ARG A 225 -36.30 27.10 19.93
N SER A 226 -37.06 27.12 21.04
CA SER A 226 -36.50 26.98 22.40
C SER A 226 -35.85 25.61 22.65
N ARG A 227 -36.23 24.60 21.88
CA ARG A 227 -35.57 23.29 21.83
C ARG A 227 -35.22 22.94 20.38
N ARG A 228 -34.02 22.40 20.20
CA ARG A 228 -33.50 21.84 18.95
C ARG A 228 -33.37 20.34 19.11
N GLU A 229 -33.79 19.57 18.12
CA GLU A 229 -33.49 18.15 18.07
C GLU A 229 -32.04 17.98 17.60
N LEU A 230 -31.22 17.30 18.41
CA LEU A 230 -29.85 16.99 18.04
C LEU A 230 -29.83 15.81 17.06
N PRO A 231 -28.99 15.86 16.01
CA PRO A 231 -28.85 14.74 15.10
C PRO A 231 -28.31 13.51 15.84
N PRO A 232 -28.66 12.29 15.40
CA PRO A 232 -28.06 11.08 15.94
C PRO A 232 -26.55 11.10 15.73
N GLN A 233 -25.79 10.61 16.72
CA GLN A 233 -24.33 10.56 16.62
C GLN A 233 -23.89 9.56 15.55
N ALA A 234 -22.85 9.92 14.80
CA ALA A 234 -22.16 8.97 13.95
C ALA A 234 -21.45 7.90 14.80
N LEU A 235 -21.13 6.78 14.15
CA LEU A 235 -20.18 5.84 14.71
C LEU A 235 -18.82 6.51 14.89
N GLU A 236 -18.07 6.03 15.87
CA GLU A 236 -16.66 6.35 16.05
C GLU A 236 -15.87 6.12 14.76
N THR A 237 -14.86 6.97 14.50
CA THR A 237 -13.96 6.82 13.35
C THR A 237 -13.24 5.47 13.45
N GLN A 238 -13.23 4.71 12.35
CA GLN A 238 -12.60 3.40 12.27
C GLN A 238 -11.53 3.37 11.18
N LEU A 239 -10.45 2.63 11.42
CA LEU A 239 -9.42 2.36 10.43
C LEU A 239 -9.92 1.31 9.43
N ILE A 240 -9.80 1.61 8.13
CA ILE A 240 -10.06 0.66 7.04
C ILE A 240 -8.76 0.08 6.51
N GLY A 241 -8.60 -1.23 6.67
CA GLY A 241 -7.38 -1.94 6.28
C GLY A 241 -6.28 -1.74 7.32
N ASN A 242 -5.59 -2.82 7.65
CA ASN A 242 -4.58 -2.82 8.69
C ASN A 242 -3.19 -2.66 8.10
N ALA A 243 -2.25 -2.11 8.86
CA ALA A 243 -0.86 -2.45 8.64
C ALA A 243 -0.71 -3.98 8.67
N PRO A 244 -0.09 -4.60 7.65
CA PRO A 244 0.19 -6.03 7.68
C PRO A 244 1.15 -6.34 8.83
N ASP A 245 1.05 -7.54 9.41
CA ASP A 245 1.82 -7.93 10.60
C ASP A 245 3.34 -7.72 10.45
N ARG A 246 3.86 -7.79 9.23
CA ARG A 246 5.27 -7.52 8.91
C ARG A 246 5.73 -6.08 9.24
N LEU A 247 4.81 -5.12 9.33
CA LEU A 247 5.11 -3.72 9.67
C LEU A 247 5.10 -3.46 11.18
N PHE A 248 4.61 -4.39 11.99
CA PHE A 248 4.64 -4.25 13.44
C PHE A 248 6.06 -4.53 13.96
N GLN A 249 6.58 -3.56 14.70
CA GLN A 249 7.91 -3.54 15.28
C GLN A 249 7.79 -3.59 16.81
N GLY A 250 8.60 -4.41 17.46
CA GLY A 250 8.69 -4.44 18.92
C GLY A 250 9.22 -3.10 19.47
N THR A 251 8.82 -2.77 20.70
CA THR A 251 9.23 -1.55 21.40
C THR A 251 10.10 -1.90 22.62
N ASN A 252 10.50 -0.89 23.41
CA ASN A 252 11.16 -1.11 24.70
C ASN A 252 10.22 -1.63 25.82
N LEU A 253 9.01 -2.08 25.46
CA LEU A 253 8.10 -2.86 26.31
C LEU A 253 7.74 -4.18 25.60
N THR A 254 7.94 -5.31 26.28
CA THR A 254 7.82 -6.66 25.67
C THR A 254 6.42 -6.99 25.13
N LYS A 255 5.38 -6.32 25.64
CA LYS A 255 3.98 -6.56 25.26
C LYS A 255 3.38 -5.43 24.42
N VAL A 256 4.25 -4.58 23.84
CA VAL A 256 3.83 -3.45 23.02
C VAL A 256 4.58 -3.46 21.68
N GLU A 257 3.82 -3.42 20.59
CA GLU A 257 4.34 -3.34 19.22
C GLU A 257 3.70 -2.16 18.48
N TRP A 258 4.48 -1.48 17.63
CA TRP A 258 4.03 -0.32 16.85
C TRP A 258 4.07 -0.58 15.36
N ALA A 259 3.10 -0.06 14.61
CA ALA A 259 3.16 0.06 13.16
C ALA A 259 2.69 1.46 12.75
N ILE A 260 3.32 2.02 11.72
CA ILE A 260 2.92 3.30 11.13
C ILE A 260 2.37 3.04 9.74
N GLN A 261 1.26 3.69 9.40
CA GLN A 261 0.78 3.84 8.04
C GLN A 261 0.78 5.33 7.73
N ASN A 262 1.53 5.74 6.70
CA ASN A 262 1.51 7.12 6.25
C ASN A 262 0.17 7.47 5.59
N ALA A 263 -0.04 8.74 5.25
CA ALA A 263 -1.25 9.23 4.59
C ALA A 263 -1.57 8.57 3.23
N GLN A 264 -0.68 7.81 2.61
CA GLN A 264 -1.00 7.03 1.41
C GLN A 264 -1.63 5.66 1.74
N GLU A 265 -1.44 5.17 2.97
CA GLU A 265 -1.86 3.85 3.44
C GLU A 265 -2.93 3.90 4.53
N GLY A 266 -2.81 4.86 5.46
CA GLY A 266 -3.74 5.06 6.56
C GLY A 266 -5.07 5.60 6.03
N ARG A 267 -6.09 4.74 5.96
CA ARG A 267 -7.43 5.13 5.48
C ARG A 267 -8.44 5.02 6.60
N MET A 268 -9.02 6.15 6.99
CA MET A 268 -10.01 6.22 8.05
C MET A 268 -11.42 6.37 7.47
N VAL A 269 -12.43 5.93 8.22
CA VAL A 269 -13.83 6.11 7.89
C VAL A 269 -14.66 6.47 9.10
N ILE A 270 -15.60 7.38 8.91
CA ILE A 270 -16.67 7.67 9.85
C ILE A 270 -18.01 7.37 9.18
N ILE A 271 -18.93 6.73 9.91
CA ILE A 271 -20.22 6.28 9.37
C ILE A 271 -21.37 6.78 10.25
N ASN A 272 -22.25 7.59 9.68
CA ASN A 272 -23.52 7.97 10.27
C ASN A 272 -24.63 6.99 9.84
N ARG A 273 -25.16 6.24 10.81
CA ARG A 273 -26.24 5.26 10.62
C ARG A 273 -27.64 5.84 10.87
N GLY A 274 -27.79 7.15 11.00
CA GLY A 274 -29.01 7.78 11.48
C GLY A 274 -29.43 7.21 12.83
N HIS A 275 -30.72 6.88 13.00
CA HIS A 275 -31.22 6.16 14.18
C HIS A 275 -30.95 4.63 14.13
N GLY A 276 -29.78 4.23 13.62
CA GLY A 276 -29.35 2.83 13.46
C GLY A 276 -29.83 2.13 12.16
N SER A 277 -30.87 2.64 11.52
CA SER A 277 -31.47 2.05 10.30
C SER A 277 -31.08 2.72 8.98
N GLY A 278 -30.18 3.71 9.03
CA GLY A 278 -29.71 4.48 7.88
C GLY A 278 -30.72 5.52 7.40
N PHE A 279 -30.60 5.87 6.11
CA PHE A 279 -31.38 6.88 5.41
C PHE A 279 -32.02 6.27 4.16
N VAL A 280 -33.07 6.92 3.66
CA VAL A 280 -33.67 6.66 2.35
C VAL A 280 -33.67 7.93 1.52
N LYS A 281 -33.59 7.81 0.18
CA LYS A 281 -33.62 8.97 -0.72
C LYS A 281 -34.51 8.78 -1.95
N CYS A 282 -35.15 9.87 -2.34
CA CYS A 282 -35.81 10.03 -3.62
C CYS A 282 -34.78 10.24 -4.75
N GLN A 283 -35.20 10.02 -5.99
CA GLN A 283 -34.37 10.36 -7.15
C GLN A 283 -34.13 11.88 -7.26
N CYS A 284 -35.03 12.74 -6.78
CA CYS A 284 -34.83 14.19 -6.78
C CYS A 284 -33.81 14.70 -5.74
N GLY A 285 -33.31 13.83 -4.86
CA GLY A 285 -32.35 14.18 -3.80
C GLY A 285 -32.95 14.26 -2.41
N TYR A 286 -34.27 14.46 -2.27
CA TYR A 286 -34.95 14.44 -0.96
C TYR A 286 -34.60 13.17 -0.18
N ALA A 287 -34.23 13.34 1.08
CA ALA A 287 -33.80 12.25 1.93
C ALA A 287 -34.21 12.48 3.38
N HIS A 288 -34.38 11.40 4.13
CA HIS A 288 -34.67 11.47 5.56
C HIS A 288 -34.12 10.22 6.27
N PRO A 289 -33.87 10.27 7.59
CA PRO A 289 -33.45 9.11 8.36
C PRO A 289 -34.60 8.10 8.45
N VAL A 290 -34.27 6.82 8.45
CA VAL A 290 -35.25 5.75 8.61
C VAL A 290 -35.67 5.65 10.07
N THR A 291 -36.98 5.66 10.32
CA THR A 291 -37.56 5.45 11.64
C THR A 291 -38.66 4.38 11.57
N ASN A 292 -39.20 3.97 12.72
CA ASN A 292 -40.30 3.00 12.78
C ASN A 292 -41.53 3.47 11.99
N ARG A 293 -41.81 4.78 11.99
CA ARG A 293 -42.93 5.41 11.26
C ARG A 293 -42.61 5.68 9.80
N HIS A 294 -41.34 5.97 9.48
CA HIS A 294 -40.91 6.46 8.18
C HIS A 294 -39.84 5.52 7.58
N GLN A 295 -40.29 4.43 6.94
CA GLN A 295 -39.41 3.39 6.40
C GLN A 295 -39.07 3.53 4.92
N GLN A 296 -39.79 4.39 4.20
CA GLN A 296 -39.64 4.65 2.77
C GLN A 296 -39.79 6.14 2.53
N VAL A 297 -39.30 6.61 1.38
CA VAL A 297 -39.51 8.00 0.94
C VAL A 297 -41.00 8.33 0.97
N GLN A 298 -41.34 9.38 1.73
CA GLN A 298 -42.71 9.88 1.84
C GLN A 298 -43.08 10.83 0.69
N ALA A 299 -44.35 11.21 0.59
CA ALA A 299 -44.77 12.34 -0.22
C ALA A 299 -44.01 13.60 0.24
N HIS A 300 -43.44 14.34 -0.71
CA HIS A 300 -42.56 15.47 -0.45
C HIS A 300 -42.59 16.44 -1.62
N THR A 301 -42.16 17.67 -1.35
CA THR A 301 -41.92 18.68 -2.38
C THR A 301 -40.50 18.52 -2.92
N ASN A 302 -40.34 18.79 -4.21
CA ASN A 302 -39.03 18.75 -4.85
C ASN A 302 -38.15 19.85 -4.22
N PRO A 303 -36.93 19.50 -3.74
CA PRO A 303 -36.07 20.43 -3.03
C PRO A 303 -35.66 21.66 -3.86
N TYR A 304 -35.65 21.56 -5.19
CA TYR A 304 -35.22 22.63 -6.09
C TYR A 304 -36.38 23.43 -6.68
N THR A 305 -37.49 22.77 -7.04
CA THR A 305 -38.57 23.40 -7.81
C THR A 305 -39.79 23.77 -6.98
N GLN A 306 -39.86 23.36 -5.72
CA GLN A 306 -41.01 23.54 -4.80
C GLN A 306 -42.30 22.79 -5.21
N LEU A 307 -42.33 22.14 -6.37
CA LEU A 307 -43.49 21.37 -6.85
C LEU A 307 -43.57 20.00 -6.14
N GLU A 308 -44.74 19.37 -6.11
CA GLU A 308 -44.87 17.99 -5.63
C GLU A 308 -44.01 17.03 -6.46
N CYS A 309 -43.27 16.15 -5.77
CA CYS A 309 -42.41 15.18 -6.42
C CYS A 309 -43.18 13.91 -6.79
N ASN A 310 -43.42 13.70 -8.08
CA ASN A 310 -44.13 12.52 -8.60
C ASN A 310 -43.24 11.27 -8.78
N THR A 311 -42.03 11.29 -8.22
CA THR A 311 -41.12 10.13 -8.31
C THR A 311 -41.65 8.99 -7.42
N PRO A 312 -41.66 7.73 -7.90
CA PRO A 312 -42.11 6.60 -7.10
C PRO A 312 -41.36 6.47 -5.76
N PRO A 313 -42.03 6.05 -4.68
CA PRO A 313 -41.39 5.83 -3.38
C PRO A 313 -40.22 4.85 -3.47
N ASN A 314 -39.10 5.22 -2.87
CA ASN A 314 -37.90 4.39 -2.81
C ASN A 314 -37.68 3.83 -1.40
N ARG A 315 -37.29 2.56 -1.31
CA ARG A 315 -36.95 1.86 -0.05
C ARG A 315 -35.46 1.52 0.07
N TRP A 316 -34.64 1.98 -0.86
CA TRP A 316 -33.21 1.74 -0.84
C TRP A 316 -32.57 2.45 0.36
N ARG A 317 -32.11 1.64 1.32
CA ARG A 317 -31.47 2.11 2.55
C ARG A 317 -29.97 2.20 2.38
N PHE A 318 -29.40 3.27 2.92
CA PHE A 318 -27.96 3.48 2.97
C PHE A 318 -27.57 4.31 4.19
N ASP A 319 -26.34 4.18 4.63
CA ASP A 319 -25.72 5.01 5.66
C ASP A 319 -24.91 6.13 4.98
N LEU A 320 -24.63 7.20 5.70
CA LEU A 320 -23.73 8.26 5.23
C LEU A 320 -22.33 7.96 5.76
N ALA A 321 -21.31 8.09 4.92
CA ALA A 321 -19.94 7.92 5.36
C ALA A 321 -19.04 9.00 4.79
N HIS A 322 -17.88 9.16 5.41
CA HIS A 322 -16.79 9.94 4.85
C HIS A 322 -15.49 9.15 5.03
N THR A 323 -14.74 8.97 3.93
CA THR A 323 -13.41 8.36 3.95
C THR A 323 -12.34 9.40 3.68
N PHE A 324 -11.30 9.38 4.50
CA PHE A 324 -10.15 10.28 4.41
C PHE A 324 -8.87 9.49 4.65
N HIS A 325 -7.74 10.03 4.20
CA HIS A 325 -6.44 9.41 4.42
C HIS A 325 -5.60 10.30 5.33
N THR A 326 -4.80 9.70 6.18
CA THR A 326 -4.00 10.39 7.20
C THR A 326 -2.90 9.48 7.73
N ASP A 327 -1.93 10.04 8.45
CA ASP A 327 -0.95 9.23 9.17
C ASP A 327 -1.62 8.53 10.35
N VAL A 328 -1.33 7.24 10.52
CA VAL A 328 -1.93 6.36 11.52
C VAL A 328 -0.83 5.60 12.24
N LEU A 329 -0.78 5.74 13.56
CA LEU A 329 0.05 4.92 14.45
C LEU A 329 -0.82 3.86 15.14
N GLN A 330 -0.52 2.60 14.86
CA GLN A 330 -1.16 1.44 15.48
C GLN A 330 -0.27 0.91 16.62
N ILE A 331 -0.82 0.85 17.83
CA ILE A 331 -0.15 0.41 19.05
C ILE A 331 -0.83 -0.86 19.55
N ARG A 332 -0.20 -2.02 19.35
CA ARG A 332 -0.72 -3.31 19.84
C ARG A 332 -0.25 -3.54 21.27
N CYS A 333 -1.20 -3.69 22.18
CA CYS A 333 -0.95 -4.06 23.57
C CYS A 333 -1.40 -5.51 23.80
N THR A 334 -0.45 -6.44 23.89
CA THR A 334 -0.72 -7.89 24.02
C THR A 334 -0.87 -8.33 25.48
N ILE A 335 -1.45 -7.46 26.32
CA ILE A 335 -1.90 -7.79 27.68
C ILE A 335 -3.42 -7.66 27.67
N THR A 336 -4.08 -8.70 28.17
CA THR A 336 -5.53 -8.71 28.32
C THR A 336 -6.00 -7.53 29.18
N VAL A 337 -6.95 -6.76 28.66
CA VAL A 337 -7.65 -5.73 29.45
C VAL A 337 -8.46 -6.44 30.53
N PRO A 338 -8.32 -6.12 31.83
CA PRO A 338 -9.04 -6.83 32.88
C PRO A 338 -10.54 -6.54 32.82
N LEU A 339 -11.36 -7.50 33.26
CA LEU A 339 -12.76 -7.24 33.56
C LEU A 339 -12.82 -6.39 34.85
N PRO A 340 -13.43 -5.21 34.82
CA PRO A 340 -13.52 -4.36 36.01
C PRO A 340 -14.57 -4.92 36.98
N GLU A 341 -14.34 -4.72 38.27
CA GLU A 341 -15.34 -4.99 39.29
C GLU A 341 -16.44 -3.93 39.24
N LEU A 342 -17.69 -4.37 39.15
CA LEU A 342 -18.86 -3.50 39.08
C LEU A 342 -19.52 -3.38 40.46
N PRO A 343 -20.02 -2.19 40.84
CA PRO A 343 -20.72 -1.98 42.12
C PRO A 343 -22.15 -2.55 42.12
N VAL A 344 -22.45 -3.48 41.21
CA VAL A 344 -23.77 -4.11 41.01
C VAL A 344 -23.64 -5.58 41.40
N GLU A 345 -24.61 -6.10 42.15
CA GLU A 345 -24.66 -7.53 42.49
C GLU A 345 -24.96 -8.37 41.24
N ASN A 346 -24.11 -9.36 40.93
CA ASN A 346 -24.22 -10.27 39.79
C ASN A 346 -24.39 -9.56 38.43
N PRO A 347 -23.38 -8.79 37.97
CA PRO A 347 -23.47 -8.11 36.69
C PRO A 347 -23.60 -9.11 35.54
N THR A 348 -24.39 -8.73 34.54
CA THR A 348 -24.53 -9.48 33.29
C THR A 348 -23.21 -9.48 32.51
N PHE A 349 -23.07 -10.42 31.58
CA PHE A 349 -21.89 -10.49 30.71
C PHE A 349 -21.77 -9.22 29.84
N GLU A 350 -22.89 -8.70 29.35
CA GLU A 350 -22.92 -7.46 28.57
C GLU A 350 -22.44 -6.24 29.39
N GLU A 351 -22.87 -6.12 30.65
CA GLU A 351 -22.43 -5.03 31.54
C GLU A 351 -20.93 -5.10 31.82
N LEU A 352 -20.39 -6.31 32.03
CA LEU A 352 -18.96 -6.52 32.23
C LEU A 352 -18.14 -6.18 30.98
N GLU A 353 -18.60 -6.56 29.79
CA GLU A 353 -17.92 -6.24 28.53
C GLU A 353 -18.01 -4.74 28.19
N GLU A 354 -19.15 -4.07 28.43
CA GLU A 354 -19.25 -2.60 28.29
C GLU A 354 -18.28 -1.90 29.25
N ALA A 355 -18.19 -2.38 30.48
CA ALA A 355 -17.25 -1.83 31.45
C ALA A 355 -15.80 -2.04 31.02
N ARG A 356 -15.46 -3.21 30.48
CA ARG A 356 -14.15 -3.51 29.88
C ARG A 356 -13.83 -2.60 28.71
N GLU A 357 -14.82 -2.30 27.86
CA GLU A 357 -14.70 -1.32 26.78
C GLU A 357 -14.36 0.08 27.33
N GLY A 358 -14.98 0.46 28.45
CA GLY A 358 -14.67 1.69 29.18
C GLY A 358 -13.20 1.78 29.62
N VAL A 359 -12.59 0.67 30.05
CA VAL A 359 -11.17 0.61 30.40
C VAL A 359 -10.28 0.85 29.17
N ALA A 360 -10.53 0.12 28.07
CA ALA A 360 -9.78 0.27 26.83
C ALA A 360 -9.88 1.69 26.27
N ARG A 361 -11.08 2.27 26.29
CA ARG A 361 -11.34 3.65 25.83
C ARG A 361 -10.60 4.69 26.68
N SER A 362 -10.60 4.51 27.99
CA SER A 362 -9.88 5.40 28.91
C SER A 362 -8.38 5.35 28.71
N ALA A 363 -7.84 4.15 28.45
CA ALA A 363 -6.41 3.99 28.17
C ALA A 363 -6.02 4.59 26.82
N SER A 364 -6.84 4.36 25.77
CA SER A 364 -6.64 4.97 24.45
C SER A 364 -6.61 6.50 24.54
N GLU A 365 -7.58 7.09 25.24
CA GLU A 365 -7.65 8.54 25.43
C GLU A 365 -6.48 9.08 26.26
N ALA A 366 -6.07 8.37 27.31
CA ALA A 366 -4.90 8.77 28.10
C ALA A 366 -3.61 8.75 27.29
N ILE A 367 -3.42 7.74 26.44
CA ILE A 367 -2.26 7.63 25.56
C ILE A 367 -2.27 8.74 24.50
N ARG A 368 -3.44 9.06 23.95
CA ARG A 368 -3.61 10.19 23.01
C ARG A 368 -3.21 11.52 23.64
N LEU A 369 -3.73 11.82 24.84
CA LEU A 369 -3.41 13.06 25.56
C LEU A 369 -1.92 13.12 25.93
N ALA A 370 -1.36 12.02 26.43
CA ALA A 370 0.06 11.92 26.73
C ALA A 370 0.94 12.15 25.50
N ALA A 371 0.55 11.57 24.36
CA ALA A 371 1.25 11.78 23.10
C ALA A 371 1.25 13.27 22.72
N CYS A 372 0.08 13.93 22.75
CA CYS A 372 -0.04 15.35 22.43
C CYS A 372 0.82 16.24 23.34
N GLU A 373 0.83 15.98 24.65
CA GLU A 373 1.65 16.74 25.60
C GLU A 373 3.16 16.50 25.38
N LEU A 374 3.59 15.26 25.12
CA LEU A 374 5.00 14.92 24.92
C LEU A 374 5.59 15.51 23.65
N ILE A 375 4.83 15.58 22.56
CA ILE A 375 5.27 16.22 21.31
C ILE A 375 4.87 17.71 21.21
N GLU A 376 4.32 18.27 22.30
CA GLU A 376 3.93 19.68 22.44
C GLU A 376 2.94 20.19 21.39
N VAL A 377 1.90 19.41 21.08
CA VAL A 377 0.83 19.79 20.14
C VAL A 377 -0.52 19.93 20.82
N PRO A 378 -1.43 20.76 20.30
CA PRO A 378 -2.79 20.84 20.81
C PRO A 378 -3.52 19.50 20.79
N GLU A 379 -4.36 19.23 21.79
CA GLU A 379 -5.09 17.96 21.92
C GLU A 379 -6.01 17.63 20.72
N MET A 380 -6.37 18.62 19.90
CA MET A 380 -7.24 18.41 18.72
C MET A 380 -6.46 17.98 17.47
N GLU A 381 -5.14 17.99 17.49
CA GLU A 381 -4.31 17.62 16.34
C GLU A 381 -4.22 16.10 16.14
N VAL A 382 -4.34 15.32 17.22
CA VAL A 382 -4.28 13.85 17.20
C VAL A 382 -5.54 13.27 17.82
N SER A 383 -6.19 12.38 17.08
CA SER A 383 -7.35 11.62 17.52
C SER A 383 -6.98 10.17 17.81
N ALA A 384 -7.81 9.49 18.60
CA ALA A 384 -7.61 8.09 18.91
C ALA A 384 -8.90 7.28 18.77
N THR A 385 -8.74 6.02 18.41
CA THR A 385 -9.75 4.97 18.57
C THR A 385 -9.03 3.70 19.01
N PHE A 386 -9.76 2.62 19.22
CA PHE A 386 -9.15 1.32 19.49
C PHE A 386 -10.00 0.21 18.91
N ARG A 387 -9.42 -0.99 18.91
CA ARG A 387 -10.12 -2.21 18.56
C ARG A 387 -9.66 -3.38 19.40
N TRP A 388 -10.51 -4.39 19.48
CA TRP A 388 -10.17 -5.62 20.16
C TRP A 388 -9.27 -6.52 19.30
N LEU A 389 -8.28 -7.10 19.95
CA LEU A 389 -7.50 -8.23 19.45
C LEU A 389 -7.99 -9.52 20.12
N ALA A 390 -7.44 -10.66 19.71
CA ALA A 390 -7.69 -11.93 20.41
C ALA A 390 -7.36 -11.82 21.91
N ASN A 391 -8.01 -12.64 22.74
CA ASN A 391 -7.82 -12.69 24.19
C ASN A 391 -8.06 -11.34 24.90
N ALA A 392 -8.95 -10.51 24.34
CA ALA A 392 -9.28 -9.18 24.84
C ALA A 392 -8.05 -8.29 25.11
N CYS A 393 -7.02 -8.47 24.29
CA CYS A 393 -5.97 -7.50 24.09
C CYS A 393 -6.51 -6.36 23.22
N VAL A 394 -5.80 -5.23 23.14
CA VAL A 394 -6.27 -4.09 22.35
C VAL A 394 -5.19 -3.59 21.41
N GLU A 395 -5.64 -3.09 20.26
CA GLU A 395 -4.83 -2.23 19.41
C GLU A 395 -5.41 -0.82 19.47
N ILE A 396 -4.60 0.12 19.92
CA ILE A 396 -4.92 1.55 19.96
C ILE A 396 -4.46 2.16 18.64
N ILE A 397 -5.30 2.99 18.06
CA ILE A 397 -5.09 3.60 16.74
C ILE A 397 -5.09 5.11 16.95
N LEU A 398 -3.90 5.72 16.91
CA LEU A 398 -3.74 7.16 16.87
C LEU A 398 -3.70 7.60 15.41
N TYR A 399 -4.29 8.74 15.09
CA TYR A 399 -4.25 9.28 13.73
C TYR A 399 -4.25 10.81 13.74
N ASP A 400 -3.60 11.39 12.75
CA ASP A 400 -3.58 12.83 12.58
C ASP A 400 -4.97 13.32 12.17
N ASN A 401 -5.42 14.40 12.82
CA ASN A 401 -6.75 14.95 12.59
C ASN A 401 -6.84 15.73 11.27
N VAL A 402 -5.72 15.96 10.58
CA VAL A 402 -5.62 16.64 9.29
C VAL A 402 -5.60 15.62 8.15
N PRO A 403 -6.53 15.69 7.18
CA PRO A 403 -6.46 14.85 5.98
C PRO A 403 -5.18 15.10 5.17
N GLY A 404 -4.51 14.01 4.80
CA GLY A 404 -3.19 14.04 4.19
C GLY A 404 -2.03 13.84 5.16
N GLY A 405 -2.30 13.79 6.48
CA GLY A 405 -1.28 13.61 7.51
C GLY A 405 -0.50 14.89 7.80
N ALA A 406 -0.32 15.23 9.08
CA ALA A 406 0.50 16.34 9.53
C ALA A 406 1.89 15.87 10.03
N GLY A 407 2.12 14.56 10.05
CA GLY A 407 3.34 13.92 10.56
C GLY A 407 3.37 13.75 12.07
N TYR A 408 2.28 14.01 12.82
CA TYR A 408 2.30 13.89 14.28
C TYR A 408 2.40 12.44 14.72
N CYS A 409 1.66 11.52 14.08
CA CYS A 409 1.79 10.08 14.35
C CYS A 409 3.21 9.55 14.12
N SER A 410 3.92 10.08 13.11
CA SER A 410 5.33 9.75 12.88
C SER A 410 6.21 10.25 14.03
N LYS A 411 6.04 11.52 14.45
CA LYS A 411 6.77 12.06 15.63
C LYS A 411 6.48 11.29 16.92
N ILE A 412 5.24 10.86 17.14
CA ILE A 412 4.88 10.04 18.31
C ILE A 412 5.58 8.68 18.26
N LYS A 413 5.78 8.12 17.07
CA LYS A 413 6.52 6.86 16.87
C LYS A 413 8.02 7.00 17.20
N ASP A 414 8.57 8.21 17.23
CA ASP A 414 9.98 8.43 17.59
C ASP A 414 10.18 8.45 19.12
N LEU A 415 9.09 8.61 19.90
CA LEU A 415 9.11 8.49 21.35
C LEU A 415 9.37 7.05 21.80
N SER A 416 9.86 6.90 23.03
CA SER A 416 9.87 5.58 23.66
C SER A 416 8.45 5.14 24.04
N ALA A 417 8.07 3.89 23.76
CA ALA A 417 6.80 3.34 24.24
C ALA A 417 6.69 3.35 25.77
N SER A 418 7.80 3.09 26.47
CA SER A 418 7.83 3.20 27.94
C SER A 418 7.60 4.62 28.42
N GLU A 419 8.20 5.62 27.77
CA GLU A 419 7.99 7.04 28.09
C GLU A 419 6.52 7.43 27.91
N LEU A 420 5.96 7.16 26.72
CA LEU A 420 4.56 7.47 26.39
C LEU A 420 3.57 6.84 27.37
N LEU A 421 3.68 5.53 27.61
CA LEU A 421 2.75 4.83 28.50
C LEU A 421 2.95 5.21 29.98
N THR A 422 4.19 5.50 30.38
CA THR A 422 4.47 5.98 31.75
C THR A 422 3.89 7.36 31.96
N TYR A 423 4.00 8.26 30.97
CA TYR A 423 3.41 9.59 31.02
C TYR A 423 1.88 9.50 31.10
N ALA A 424 1.25 8.71 30.23
CA ALA A 424 -0.20 8.45 30.27
C ALA A 424 -0.66 7.96 31.65
N LYS A 425 0.09 7.04 32.28
CA LYS A 425 -0.22 6.51 33.61
C LYS A 425 -0.04 7.53 34.74
N ASN A 426 1.08 8.25 34.75
CA ASN A 426 1.52 9.05 35.90
C ASN A 426 1.15 10.54 35.82
N LYS A 427 0.83 11.04 34.63
CA LYS A 427 0.50 12.46 34.42
C LYS A 427 -0.96 12.65 34.00
N ILE A 428 -1.46 11.82 33.08
CA ILE A 428 -2.85 11.93 32.61
C ILE A 428 -3.82 11.19 33.54
N LEU A 429 -3.56 9.91 33.80
CA LEU A 429 -4.45 9.09 34.64
C LEU A 429 -4.24 9.31 36.14
N ASP A 430 -3.22 10.06 36.55
CA ASP A 430 -3.05 10.52 37.93
C ASP A 430 -3.72 11.88 38.16
N CYS A 431 -5.06 11.85 38.13
CA CYS A 431 -5.88 13.05 38.23
C CYS A 431 -5.60 13.84 39.51
N PRO A 432 -5.30 15.15 39.42
CA PRO A 432 -5.04 16.00 40.57
C PRO A 432 -6.26 16.13 41.51
N ASP A 433 -7.47 16.01 40.96
CA ASP A 433 -8.72 16.06 41.72
C ASP A 433 -9.13 14.69 42.30
N GLY A 434 -8.36 13.63 42.05
CA GLY A 434 -8.63 12.30 42.59
C GLY A 434 -9.91 11.62 42.09
N CYS A 435 -10.49 12.05 40.96
CA CYS A 435 -11.79 11.57 40.48
C CYS A 435 -11.85 10.04 40.22
N SER A 436 -12.95 9.35 40.52
CA SER A 436 -13.02 7.88 40.32
C SER A 436 -13.05 7.46 38.84
N THR A 437 -13.86 8.13 38.02
CA THR A 437 -14.12 7.74 36.61
C THR A 437 -13.37 8.61 35.61
N SER A 438 -13.68 9.91 35.55
CA SER A 438 -13.04 10.92 34.70
C SER A 438 -13.50 12.33 35.11
N CYS A 439 -12.71 13.35 34.79
CA CYS A 439 -13.08 14.76 34.93
C CYS A 439 -12.38 15.61 33.86
N SER A 440 -12.69 16.91 33.82
CA SER A 440 -12.07 17.88 32.88
C SER A 440 -10.60 18.17 33.16
N ARG A 441 -10.06 17.74 34.32
CA ARG A 441 -8.62 17.83 34.64
C ARG A 441 -7.82 16.59 34.26
N CYS A 442 -8.45 15.56 33.70
CA CYS A 442 -7.74 14.34 33.30
C CYS A 442 -8.11 13.82 31.89
N LEU A 443 -9.34 13.31 31.70
CA LEU A 443 -9.72 12.60 30.45
C LEU A 443 -10.78 13.34 29.65
N ARG A 444 -11.62 14.19 30.28
CA ARG A 444 -12.77 14.79 29.59
C ARG A 444 -12.33 16.00 28.78
N SER A 445 -12.54 15.93 27.46
CA SER A 445 -12.37 17.02 26.51
C SER A 445 -13.68 17.26 25.76
N TYR A 446 -13.76 18.36 25.00
CA TYR A 446 -14.94 18.63 24.17
C TYR A 446 -15.13 17.54 23.10
N SER A 447 -14.06 16.99 22.54
CA SER A 447 -14.09 16.02 21.45
C SER A 447 -14.62 14.64 21.87
N ASN A 448 -14.54 14.29 23.16
CA ASN A 448 -14.92 12.97 23.66
C ASN A 448 -16.18 12.94 24.55
N GLN A 449 -17.01 13.99 24.47
CA GLN A 449 -18.26 14.13 25.23
C GLN A 449 -19.19 12.91 25.20
N ALA A 450 -19.26 12.23 24.06
CA ALA A 450 -20.09 11.02 23.88
C ALA A 450 -19.66 9.84 24.78
N HIS A 451 -18.48 9.91 25.39
CA HIS A 451 -17.87 8.83 26.16
C HIS A 451 -17.63 9.17 27.62
N TRP A 452 -17.99 10.39 28.08
CA TRP A 452 -17.69 10.84 29.45
C TRP A 452 -18.17 9.89 30.54
N ASP A 453 -19.37 9.33 30.37
CA ASP A 453 -19.99 8.41 31.34
C ASP A 453 -19.43 6.99 31.26
N LYS A 454 -18.63 6.67 30.23
CA LYS A 454 -18.04 5.35 29.98
C LYS A 454 -16.61 5.23 30.49
N PHE A 455 -15.96 6.33 30.83
CA PHE A 455 -14.55 6.31 31.26
C PHE A 455 -14.36 5.64 32.63
N ARG A 456 -13.29 4.85 32.73
CA ARG A 456 -12.82 4.08 33.89
C ARG A 456 -11.33 4.32 34.12
N ARG A 457 -11.00 5.50 34.67
CA ARG A 457 -9.61 5.96 34.89
C ARG A 457 -8.78 5.03 35.77
N ILE A 458 -9.34 4.54 36.88
CA ILE A 458 -8.58 3.76 37.87
C ILE A 458 -8.12 2.42 37.27
N GLU A 459 -9.04 1.71 36.64
CA GLU A 459 -8.79 0.42 36.00
C GLU A 459 -7.84 0.58 34.81
N ALA A 460 -8.00 1.64 34.02
CA ALA A 460 -7.08 1.96 32.92
C ALA A 460 -5.66 2.27 33.44
N ARG A 461 -5.54 3.00 34.55
CA ARG A 461 -4.24 3.29 35.18
C ARG A 461 -3.56 2.01 35.65
N SER A 462 -4.33 1.11 36.26
CA SER A 462 -3.83 -0.21 36.69
C SER A 462 -3.31 -1.01 35.49
N TRP A 463 -4.11 -1.10 34.42
CA TRP A 463 -3.74 -1.82 33.20
C TRP A 463 -2.49 -1.24 32.50
N LEU A 464 -2.39 0.09 32.37
CA LEU A 464 -1.14 0.72 31.88
C LEU A 464 0.04 0.46 32.82
N GLY A 465 -0.21 0.35 34.11
CA GLY A 465 0.78 -0.08 35.10
C GLY A 465 1.39 -1.44 34.77
N GLU A 466 0.56 -2.42 34.44
CA GLU A 466 1.03 -3.76 34.03
C GLU A 466 1.81 -3.73 32.72
N LEU A 467 1.36 -2.95 31.73
CA LEU A 467 2.11 -2.78 30.46
C LEU A 467 3.51 -2.19 30.68
N VAL A 468 3.63 -1.17 31.53
CA VAL A 468 4.90 -0.48 31.80
C VAL A 468 5.85 -1.30 32.67
N LYS A 469 5.34 -2.20 33.53
CA LYS A 469 6.17 -3.09 34.37
C LYS A 469 6.94 -4.11 33.54
N ILE A 470 6.36 -4.57 32.43
CA ILE A 470 7.01 -5.54 31.54
C ILE A 470 7.92 -4.76 30.59
N LYS A 471 8.95 -4.15 31.17
CA LYS A 471 10.03 -3.55 30.39
C LYS A 471 10.70 -4.64 29.58
N SER A 472 10.93 -4.34 28.31
CA SER A 472 12.03 -4.96 27.61
C SER A 472 13.28 -4.30 28.18
N ASP A 473 13.77 -4.78 29.33
CA ASP A 473 15.17 -4.51 29.65
C ASP A 473 15.95 -5.11 28.50
N ASP A 474 16.53 -4.25 27.67
CA ASP A 474 17.45 -4.73 26.67
C ASP A 474 18.63 -5.32 27.43
N GLN A 475 18.64 -6.65 27.53
CA GLN A 475 19.67 -7.43 28.21
C GLN A 475 21.06 -7.01 27.78
N ARG A 476 21.22 -6.46 26.56
CA ARG A 476 22.49 -5.99 26.00
C ARG A 476 22.93 -4.67 26.65
N VAL A 477 22.03 -3.71 26.89
CA VAL A 477 22.35 -2.44 27.59
C VAL A 477 22.73 -2.70 29.04
N LEU A 478 22.00 -3.57 29.74
CA LEU A 478 22.37 -4.00 31.11
C LEU A 478 23.72 -4.75 31.16
N LYS A 479 24.14 -5.36 30.05
CA LYS A 479 25.45 -6.02 29.87
C LYS A 479 26.53 -5.08 29.32
N GLY A 480 26.27 -3.77 29.27
CA GLY A 480 27.25 -2.74 28.90
C GLY A 480 27.22 -2.29 27.44
N ALA A 481 26.13 -2.54 26.70
CA ALA A 481 25.94 -1.93 25.37
C ALA A 481 25.60 -0.44 25.47
N GLU A 482 26.22 0.36 24.62
CA GLU A 482 25.94 1.78 24.45
C GLU A 482 24.99 1.97 23.27
N GLU A 483 24.13 2.98 23.34
CA GLU A 483 23.25 3.35 22.24
C GLU A 483 23.91 4.40 21.34
N ILE A 484 23.80 4.22 20.01
CA ILE A 484 24.39 5.11 19.00
C ILE A 484 23.39 5.40 17.88
N SER A 485 23.57 6.53 17.20
CA SER A 485 22.81 6.90 16.01
C SER A 485 23.21 6.09 14.77
N ASP A 486 22.43 6.20 13.70
CA ASP A 486 22.75 5.59 12.41
C ASP A 486 23.98 6.23 11.76
N GLU A 487 24.21 7.54 11.87
CA GLU A 487 25.43 8.17 11.33
C GLU A 487 26.66 7.55 11.99
N ARG A 488 26.64 7.41 13.31
CA ARG A 488 27.73 6.78 14.06
C ARG A 488 27.89 5.31 13.69
N ALA A 489 26.80 4.58 13.45
CA ALA A 489 26.86 3.21 12.97
C ALA A 489 27.50 3.12 11.57
N TYR A 490 27.15 4.03 10.66
CA TYR A 490 27.75 4.09 9.32
C TYR A 490 29.23 4.45 9.36
N GLU A 491 29.66 5.39 10.21
CA GLU A 491 31.08 5.69 10.43
C GLU A 491 31.88 4.45 10.82
N LEU A 492 31.34 3.66 11.76
CA LEU A 492 31.97 2.43 12.22
C LEU A 492 32.06 1.38 11.10
N VAL A 493 31.01 1.23 10.30
CA VAL A 493 30.98 0.29 9.16
C VAL A 493 31.97 0.72 8.08
N GLU A 494 32.01 2.00 7.72
CA GLU A 494 32.93 2.54 6.71
C GLU A 494 34.40 2.41 7.15
N ALA A 495 34.67 2.48 8.46
CA ALA A 495 36.02 2.30 9.01
C ALA A 495 36.46 0.83 9.14
N ALA A 496 35.57 -0.16 8.93
CA ALA A 496 35.89 -1.58 9.14
C ALA A 496 36.55 -2.25 7.92
N ASP A 497 37.49 -3.17 8.13
CA ASP A 497 38.12 -3.96 7.06
C ASP A 497 37.30 -5.22 6.73
N GLU A 498 36.68 -5.81 7.76
CA GLU A 498 35.82 -6.99 7.67
C GLU A 498 34.44 -6.64 8.26
N ILE A 499 33.40 -6.90 7.48
CA ILE A 499 32.00 -6.61 7.80
C ILE A 499 31.19 -7.90 7.69
N ILE A 500 30.62 -8.35 8.81
CA ILE A 500 29.73 -9.51 8.85
C ILE A 500 28.32 -9.02 9.13
N ILE A 501 27.41 -9.20 8.19
CA ILE A 501 26.01 -8.79 8.29
C ILE A 501 25.17 -10.04 8.53
N THR A 502 24.51 -10.10 9.69
CA THR A 502 23.58 -11.20 10.01
C THR A 502 22.15 -10.68 9.97
N ARG A 503 21.26 -11.39 9.23
CA ARG A 503 19.84 -11.02 9.08
C ARG A 503 18.95 -12.26 9.04
N ASN A 504 17.66 -12.05 9.29
CA ASN A 504 16.64 -13.10 9.19
C ASN A 504 16.08 -13.28 7.77
N ALA A 505 16.46 -12.41 6.83
CA ALA A 505 16.10 -12.50 5.41
C ALA A 505 17.18 -11.83 4.55
N PHE A 506 17.34 -12.29 3.31
CA PHE A 506 18.31 -11.72 2.37
C PHE A 506 17.77 -10.47 1.66
N GLY A 507 16.55 -10.53 1.12
CA GLY A 507 15.88 -9.41 0.43
C GLY A 507 14.78 -9.93 -0.52
N ASP A 508 13.87 -9.07 -0.95
CA ASP A 508 12.85 -9.44 -1.94
C ASP A 508 13.44 -9.44 -3.36
N LEU A 509 13.67 -10.64 -3.88
CA LEU A 509 14.20 -10.89 -5.22
C LEU A 509 13.12 -11.48 -6.16
N THR A 510 11.84 -11.31 -5.79
CA THR A 510 10.72 -11.70 -6.63
C THR A 510 10.39 -10.60 -7.66
N GLY A 511 9.74 -10.99 -8.75
CA GLY A 511 9.36 -10.08 -9.84
C GLY A 511 10.36 -9.97 -10.98
N GLY A 512 9.97 -9.25 -12.03
CA GLY A 512 10.77 -9.04 -13.24
C GLY A 512 11.88 -7.99 -13.08
N LEU A 513 12.83 -7.98 -14.02
CA LEU A 513 13.82 -6.91 -14.13
C LEU A 513 13.11 -5.63 -14.56
N GLU A 514 13.37 -4.55 -13.81
CA GLU A 514 12.73 -3.26 -14.06
C GLU A 514 13.40 -2.56 -15.23
N ALA A 515 12.65 -1.73 -15.95
CA ALA A 515 13.18 -0.92 -17.04
C ALA A 515 12.77 0.53 -16.84
N ASN A 516 13.66 1.43 -17.22
CA ASN A 516 13.38 2.85 -17.28
C ASN A 516 12.35 3.17 -18.37
N ASN A 517 11.95 4.45 -18.44
CA ASN A 517 10.91 4.91 -19.37
C ASN A 517 11.28 4.75 -20.86
N ASN A 518 12.54 4.47 -21.18
CA ASN A 518 13.03 4.21 -22.54
C ASN A 518 13.10 2.70 -22.87
N GLY A 519 12.61 1.84 -21.96
CA GLY A 519 12.66 0.39 -22.10
C GLY A 519 14.03 -0.22 -21.84
N GLN A 520 14.98 0.56 -21.29
CA GLN A 520 16.30 0.06 -20.89
C GLN A 520 16.24 -0.48 -19.47
N GLU A 521 16.78 -1.68 -19.26
CA GLU A 521 16.81 -2.37 -17.96
C GLU A 521 17.60 -1.57 -16.92
N LEU A 522 17.08 -1.47 -15.69
CA LEU A 522 17.79 -0.88 -14.55
C LEU A 522 18.95 -1.79 -14.13
N SER A 523 20.05 -1.19 -13.70
CA SER A 523 21.15 -1.93 -13.11
C SER A 523 20.76 -2.53 -11.76
N ILE A 524 21.41 -3.62 -11.37
CA ILE A 524 21.13 -4.28 -10.09
C ILE A 524 21.38 -3.35 -8.88
N GLY A 525 22.30 -2.39 -9.01
CA GLY A 525 22.58 -1.40 -7.96
C GLY A 525 21.52 -0.29 -7.86
N GLU A 526 20.78 -0.01 -8.92
CA GLU A 526 19.62 0.90 -8.88
C GLU A 526 18.41 0.20 -8.25
N MET A 527 18.25 -1.10 -8.51
CA MET A 527 17.18 -1.91 -7.91
C MET A 527 17.40 -2.18 -6.41
N TYR A 528 18.66 -2.28 -5.98
CA TYR A 528 19.04 -2.58 -4.59
C TYR A 528 20.13 -1.60 -4.11
N PRO A 529 19.75 -0.46 -3.51
CA PRO A 529 20.70 0.57 -3.06
C PRO A 529 21.74 0.06 -2.06
N VAL A 530 21.37 -0.88 -1.17
CA VAL A 530 22.32 -1.52 -0.26
C VAL A 530 23.36 -2.33 -1.03
N TRP A 531 22.94 -3.09 -2.05
CA TRP A 531 23.89 -3.80 -2.91
C TRP A 531 24.87 -2.86 -3.60
N LYS A 532 24.42 -1.69 -4.08
CA LYS A 532 25.31 -0.66 -4.66
C LYS A 532 26.42 -0.24 -3.68
N ARG A 533 26.10 -0.15 -2.39
CA ARG A 533 27.06 0.15 -1.32
C ARG A 533 27.99 -1.02 -1.03
N LEU A 534 27.45 -2.23 -0.86
CA LEU A 534 28.24 -3.46 -0.67
C LEU A 534 29.23 -3.66 -1.82
N ASN A 535 28.78 -3.48 -3.07
CA ASN A 535 29.61 -3.62 -4.26
C ASN A 535 30.73 -2.56 -4.30
N ARG A 536 30.48 -1.33 -3.83
CA ARG A 536 31.52 -0.30 -3.68
C ARG A 536 32.57 -0.72 -2.66
N TRP A 537 32.15 -1.25 -1.51
CA TRP A 537 33.04 -1.75 -0.47
C TRP A 537 33.88 -2.95 -0.92
N LEU A 538 33.26 -3.89 -1.64
CA LEU A 538 33.96 -5.02 -2.24
C LEU A 538 34.99 -4.55 -3.28
N ALA A 539 34.64 -3.56 -4.11
CA ALA A 539 35.54 -3.00 -5.11
C ALA A 539 36.79 -2.30 -4.54
N ILE A 540 36.71 -1.76 -3.32
CA ILE A 540 37.86 -1.18 -2.59
C ILE A 540 38.57 -2.21 -1.68
N GLY A 541 38.18 -3.49 -1.74
CA GLY A 541 38.88 -4.60 -1.07
C GLY A 541 38.44 -4.92 0.35
N LYS A 542 37.29 -4.40 0.82
CA LYS A 542 36.72 -4.82 2.11
C LYS A 542 36.20 -6.25 2.03
N LYS A 543 36.30 -7.00 3.13
CA LYS A 543 35.75 -8.36 3.24
C LYS A 543 34.34 -8.33 3.80
N ILE A 544 33.38 -8.90 3.09
CA ILE A 544 31.97 -8.91 3.48
C ILE A 544 31.48 -10.35 3.64
N THR A 545 30.84 -10.65 4.75
CA THR A 545 30.13 -11.92 4.97
C THR A 545 28.66 -11.63 5.22
N LEU A 546 27.77 -12.19 4.39
CA LEU A 546 26.33 -12.13 4.59
C LEU A 546 25.86 -13.44 5.19
N VAL A 547 25.12 -13.36 6.30
CA VAL A 547 24.61 -14.52 7.04
C VAL A 547 23.10 -14.44 7.10
N CYS A 548 22.41 -15.40 6.48
CA CYS A 548 20.94 -15.46 6.42
C CYS A 548 20.46 -16.91 6.64
N PRO A 549 19.27 -17.16 7.19
CA PRO A 549 18.74 -18.52 7.35
C PRO A 549 18.35 -19.16 6.01
N GLN A 550 18.05 -18.34 5.00
CA GLN A 550 17.67 -18.80 3.67
C GLN A 550 18.13 -17.78 2.61
N TYR A 551 18.58 -18.32 1.48
CA TYR A 551 18.82 -17.57 0.24
C TYR A 551 17.82 -18.00 -0.83
N PRO A 552 17.50 -17.13 -1.81
CA PRO A 552 16.74 -17.56 -2.98
C PRO A 552 17.50 -18.65 -3.73
N ASN A 553 16.78 -19.45 -4.50
CA ASN A 553 17.42 -20.36 -5.44
C ASN A 553 17.98 -19.55 -6.62
N PHE A 554 19.26 -19.22 -6.57
CA PHE A 554 19.94 -18.45 -7.62
C PHE A 554 19.97 -19.16 -8.98
N GLN A 555 19.73 -20.48 -9.02
CA GLN A 555 19.61 -21.27 -10.25
C GLN A 555 18.18 -21.34 -10.78
N ASP A 556 17.18 -20.76 -10.09
CA ASP A 556 15.80 -20.74 -10.55
C ASP A 556 15.61 -19.69 -11.67
N PHE A 557 15.32 -20.19 -12.87
CA PHE A 557 15.12 -19.36 -14.06
C PHE A 557 13.88 -18.46 -13.96
N SER A 558 12.92 -18.78 -13.08
CA SER A 558 11.74 -17.95 -12.82
C SER A 558 12.02 -16.71 -11.96
N MET A 559 13.23 -16.59 -11.39
CA MET A 559 13.64 -15.46 -10.52
C MET A 559 14.74 -14.60 -11.18
N PRO A 560 14.41 -13.72 -12.14
CA PRO A 560 15.41 -13.00 -12.91
C PRO A 560 16.24 -11.99 -12.08
N ARG A 561 15.66 -11.40 -11.02
CA ARG A 561 16.39 -10.51 -10.09
C ARG A 561 17.44 -11.26 -9.28
N ALA A 562 17.08 -12.42 -8.74
CA ALA A 562 18.00 -13.29 -8.02
C ALA A 562 19.18 -13.69 -8.92
N ARG A 563 18.91 -14.08 -10.18
CA ARG A 563 19.96 -14.41 -11.16
C ARG A 563 20.89 -13.24 -11.44
N ARG A 564 20.33 -12.05 -11.67
CA ARG A 564 21.13 -10.86 -11.97
C ARG A 564 22.00 -10.44 -10.78
N LEU A 565 21.49 -10.57 -9.57
CA LEU A 565 22.26 -10.35 -8.36
C LEU A 565 23.36 -11.40 -8.18
N ALA A 566 23.06 -12.68 -8.44
CA ALA A 566 24.06 -13.76 -8.39
C ALA A 566 25.25 -13.49 -9.32
N GLU A 567 24.99 -13.03 -10.56
CA GLU A 567 26.04 -12.64 -11.51
C GLU A 567 26.92 -11.50 -10.99
N ALA A 568 26.33 -10.54 -10.28
CA ALA A 568 27.07 -9.43 -9.70
C ALA A 568 27.90 -9.86 -8.47
N MET A 569 27.44 -10.87 -7.73
CA MET A 569 28.11 -11.41 -6.55
C MET A 569 29.22 -12.40 -6.88
N LEU A 570 29.08 -13.16 -7.97
CA LEU A 570 29.95 -14.29 -8.29
C LEU A 570 31.45 -13.93 -8.40
N PRO A 571 31.86 -12.81 -9.04
CA PRO A 571 33.27 -12.43 -9.06
C PRO A 571 33.84 -12.23 -7.64
N HIS A 572 33.09 -11.55 -6.78
CA HIS A 572 33.52 -11.26 -5.40
C HIS A 572 33.56 -12.51 -4.52
N LEU A 573 32.68 -13.49 -4.79
CA LEU A 573 32.71 -14.81 -4.14
C LEU A 573 33.94 -15.61 -4.55
N ASN A 574 34.28 -15.59 -5.85
CA ASN A 574 35.45 -16.28 -6.37
C ASN A 574 36.76 -15.66 -5.88
N ASP A 575 36.79 -14.33 -5.75
CA ASP A 575 37.93 -13.58 -5.20
C ASP A 575 38.03 -13.72 -3.66
N GLY A 576 37.03 -14.30 -3.01
CA GLY A 576 36.98 -14.51 -1.55
C GLY A 576 36.71 -13.24 -0.72
N ASN A 577 36.39 -12.12 -1.38
CA ASN A 577 36.04 -10.85 -0.73
C ASN A 577 34.58 -10.84 -0.24
N LEU A 578 33.71 -11.64 -0.86
CA LEU A 578 32.33 -11.86 -0.42
C LEU A 578 32.15 -13.31 0.03
N LYS A 579 31.46 -13.52 1.15
CA LYS A 579 31.01 -14.84 1.62
C LYS A 579 29.51 -14.82 1.87
N LEU A 580 28.84 -15.90 1.50
CA LEU A 580 27.43 -16.14 1.81
C LEU A 580 27.33 -17.34 2.73
N GLN A 581 26.63 -17.18 3.85
CA GLN A 581 26.52 -18.20 4.88
C GLN A 581 25.07 -18.45 5.27
N ILE A 582 24.69 -19.72 5.34
CA ILE A 582 23.39 -20.17 5.80
C ILE A 582 23.46 -20.41 7.31
N ALA A 583 22.63 -19.71 8.08
CA ALA A 583 22.51 -19.95 9.52
C ALA A 583 21.58 -21.13 9.82
N ALA A 584 21.93 -21.97 10.79
CA ALA A 584 21.13 -23.14 11.17
C ALA A 584 19.80 -22.80 11.86
N SER A 585 19.65 -21.58 12.38
CA SER A 585 18.43 -21.07 13.01
C SER A 585 18.24 -19.59 12.69
N THR A 586 16.99 -19.10 12.77
CA THR A 586 16.70 -17.66 12.77
C THR A 586 17.45 -16.99 13.92
N GLN A 587 18.04 -15.83 13.65
CA GLN A 587 18.74 -15.04 14.66
C GLN A 587 17.72 -14.51 15.67
N ASN A 588 18.00 -14.70 16.96
CA ASN A 588 17.23 -14.11 18.05
C ASN A 588 17.54 -12.61 18.15
N SER A 589 16.70 -11.86 18.88
CA SER A 589 16.92 -10.44 19.16
C SER A 589 18.30 -10.17 19.75
N ASP A 590 18.86 -11.08 20.55
CA ASP A 590 20.14 -10.89 21.23
C ASP A 590 21.37 -11.04 20.30
N SER A 591 21.19 -11.57 19.09
CA SER A 591 22.30 -11.76 18.14
C SER A 591 22.76 -10.41 17.55
N PRO A 592 24.07 -10.24 17.32
CA PRO A 592 24.59 -9.04 16.67
C PRO A 592 24.17 -9.01 15.21
N SER A 593 23.55 -7.91 14.81
CA SER A 593 23.07 -7.70 13.45
C SER A 593 24.24 -7.36 12.51
N ILE A 594 25.26 -6.67 13.00
CA ILE A 594 26.51 -6.44 12.28
C ILE A 594 27.68 -6.71 13.22
N ILE A 595 28.73 -7.36 12.71
CA ILE A 595 30.01 -7.53 13.39
C ILE A 595 31.08 -6.90 12.53
N LEU A 596 31.85 -6.00 13.12
CA LEU A 596 32.88 -5.21 12.45
C LEU A 596 34.24 -5.55 13.05
N ALA A 597 35.23 -5.74 12.19
CA ALA A 597 36.61 -5.92 12.59
C ALA A 597 37.55 -4.99 11.81
N GLN A 598 38.55 -4.48 12.52
CA GLN A 598 39.66 -3.69 11.96
C GLN A 598 40.95 -4.45 12.18
N SER A 599 41.82 -4.48 11.17
CA SER A 599 43.08 -5.22 11.17
C SER A 599 44.06 -4.72 12.23
N SER A 600 43.93 -3.46 12.63
CA SER A 600 44.74 -2.79 13.66
C SER A 600 44.23 -2.96 15.09
N SER A 601 43.04 -3.56 15.30
CA SER A 601 42.40 -3.68 16.61
C SER A 601 42.29 -5.12 17.08
N ASN A 602 42.49 -5.34 18.39
CA ASN A 602 42.24 -6.64 19.03
C ASN A 602 40.77 -6.80 19.50
N GLU A 603 39.93 -5.82 19.20
CA GLU A 603 38.50 -5.80 19.54
C GLU A 603 37.64 -5.90 18.28
N ARG A 604 36.45 -6.48 18.43
CA ARG A 604 35.38 -6.45 17.43
C ARG A 604 34.25 -5.57 17.94
N THR A 605 33.65 -4.82 17.02
CA THR A 605 32.49 -3.97 17.31
C THR A 605 31.24 -4.70 16.84
N TYR A 606 30.28 -4.86 17.75
CA TYR A 606 29.02 -5.54 17.54
C TYR A 606 27.91 -4.50 17.52
N LEU A 607 27.17 -4.45 16.43
CA LEU A 607 26.01 -3.59 16.29
C LEU A 607 24.75 -4.44 16.35
N HIS A 608 23.79 -3.98 17.14
CA HIS A 608 22.52 -4.64 17.35
C HIS A 608 21.38 -3.68 17.02
N HIS A 609 20.42 -4.13 16.23
CA HIS A 609 19.15 -3.41 16.14
C HIS A 609 18.41 -3.51 17.49
N LEU A 610 17.85 -2.38 17.91
CA LEU A 610 16.96 -2.28 19.07
C LEU A 610 15.63 -2.99 18.79
N THR A 611 15.18 -2.93 17.54
CA THR A 611 13.96 -3.57 17.02
C THR A 611 14.33 -4.75 16.11
N ARG A 612 13.41 -5.20 15.24
CA ARG A 612 13.66 -6.33 14.33
C ARG A 612 14.64 -5.95 13.22
N SER A 613 15.64 -6.79 12.96
CA SER A 613 16.59 -6.59 11.87
C SER A 613 15.90 -6.65 10.48
N PRO A 614 16.13 -5.68 9.58
CA PRO A 614 15.60 -5.64 8.20
C PRO A 614 16.18 -6.77 7.32
N ALA A 615 15.80 -6.89 6.05
CA ALA A 615 16.51 -7.81 5.15
C ALA A 615 17.91 -7.28 4.81
N ALA A 616 18.84 -8.18 4.44
CA ALA A 616 20.25 -7.81 4.19
C ALA A 616 20.45 -6.80 3.04
N LEU A 617 19.51 -6.74 2.10
CA LEU A 617 19.53 -5.82 0.96
C LEU A 617 18.64 -4.57 1.14
N ASP A 618 17.94 -4.46 2.27
CA ASP A 618 17.01 -3.34 2.51
C ASP A 618 17.73 -2.19 3.24
N GLU A 619 18.47 -2.50 4.30
CA GLU A 619 19.08 -1.49 5.17
C GLU A 619 20.30 -2.03 5.96
N ILE A 620 21.33 -1.18 6.11
CA ILE A 620 22.56 -1.50 6.86
C ILE A 620 22.42 -1.11 8.34
N ALA A 621 22.18 0.17 8.63
CA ALA A 621 22.00 0.70 9.99
C ALA A 621 20.69 1.49 10.07
N ALA A 622 20.03 1.40 11.22
CA ALA A 622 18.79 2.11 11.55
C ALA A 622 19.08 3.28 12.50
N ASP A 623 18.15 4.24 12.59
CA ASP A 623 18.25 5.52 13.33
C ASP A 623 18.83 5.37 14.75
N ARG A 624 18.55 4.24 15.40
CA ARG A 624 19.10 3.89 16.71
C ARG A 624 19.59 2.46 16.71
N MET A 625 20.82 2.27 17.18
CA MET A 625 21.52 0.98 17.24
C MET A 625 22.21 0.84 18.59
N LEU A 626 22.38 -0.39 19.07
CA LEU A 626 23.24 -0.67 20.22
C LEU A 626 24.62 -1.12 19.74
N VAL A 627 25.66 -0.59 20.35
CA VAL A 627 27.06 -0.96 20.11
C VAL A 627 27.66 -1.62 21.34
N VAL A 628 28.38 -2.71 21.12
CA VAL A 628 29.22 -3.37 22.13
C VAL A 628 30.58 -3.66 21.53
N LYS A 629 31.65 -3.36 22.25
CA LYS A 629 33.00 -3.82 21.89
C LYS A 629 33.35 -5.05 22.72
N LYS A 630 33.87 -6.09 22.09
CA LYS A 630 34.38 -7.28 22.79
C LYS A 630 35.75 -7.67 22.25
N SER A 631 36.54 -8.33 23.10
CA SER A 631 37.80 -8.95 22.69
C SER A 631 37.57 -9.97 21.58
N LYS A 632 38.52 -10.08 20.64
CA LYS A 632 38.49 -11.05 19.54
C LYS A 632 38.38 -12.52 19.99
N ASN A 633 38.65 -12.83 21.26
CA ASN A 633 38.58 -14.19 21.79
C ASN A 633 37.21 -14.59 22.35
N ASP A 634 36.30 -13.62 22.59
CA ASP A 634 34.97 -13.85 23.21
C ASP A 634 33.85 -14.04 22.18
N ILE A 635 34.18 -14.54 20.98
CA ILE A 635 33.25 -14.62 19.85
C ILE A 635 32.35 -15.85 20.00
N PRO A 636 31.01 -15.69 20.03
CA PRO A 636 30.11 -16.82 19.87
C PRO A 636 30.31 -17.42 18.49
N ALA A 637 30.62 -18.71 18.42
CA ALA A 637 30.70 -19.42 17.14
C ALA A 637 29.34 -19.35 16.43
N LEU A 638 29.28 -18.66 15.29
CA LEU A 638 28.11 -18.66 14.43
C LEU A 638 28.03 -20.02 13.74
N ASN A 639 27.08 -20.87 14.15
CA ASN A 639 26.82 -22.14 13.48
C ASN A 639 26.24 -21.90 12.08
N THR A 640 27.13 -21.90 11.10
CA THR A 640 26.85 -21.48 9.73
C THR A 640 27.46 -22.44 8.74
N GLN A 641 26.84 -22.54 7.57
CA GLN A 641 27.36 -23.29 6.43
C GLN A 641 27.61 -22.33 5.28
N ASP A 642 28.82 -22.36 4.70
CA ASP A 642 29.13 -21.56 3.51
C ASP A 642 28.25 -22.02 2.33
N LEU A 643 27.61 -21.06 1.67
CA LEU A 643 26.95 -21.25 0.39
C LEU A 643 28.02 -21.15 -0.69
N THR A 644 28.28 -22.26 -1.35
CA THR A 644 29.38 -22.42 -2.30
C THR A 644 29.09 -21.70 -3.63
N PRO A 645 30.12 -21.19 -4.34
CA PRO A 645 29.93 -20.47 -5.60
C PRO A 645 29.13 -21.23 -6.66
N ASP A 646 29.23 -22.57 -6.72
CA ASP A 646 28.47 -23.43 -7.64
C ASP A 646 26.95 -23.26 -7.53
N ARG A 647 26.44 -22.87 -6.35
CA ARG A 647 25.01 -22.58 -6.12
C ARG A 647 24.54 -21.30 -6.80
N LEU A 648 25.47 -20.41 -7.13
CA LEU A 648 25.22 -19.17 -7.87
C LEU A 648 25.68 -19.28 -9.34
N GLU A 649 26.54 -20.26 -9.63
CA GLU A 649 26.89 -20.61 -11.00
C GLU A 649 25.69 -21.18 -11.75
N ARG A 650 25.71 -20.95 -13.05
CA ARG A 650 24.65 -21.42 -13.94
C ARG A 650 24.88 -22.91 -14.24
N PRO A 651 23.82 -23.72 -14.40
CA PRO A 651 23.98 -25.14 -14.72
C PRO A 651 24.80 -25.37 -16.01
N ASP A 652 25.69 -26.38 -16.00
CA ASP A 652 26.60 -26.74 -17.11
C ASP A 652 25.91 -27.10 -18.44
N SER A 653 24.60 -27.38 -18.41
CA SER A 653 23.81 -27.76 -19.60
C SER A 653 23.37 -26.57 -20.47
N VAL A 654 23.81 -25.36 -20.14
CA VAL A 654 23.41 -24.11 -20.82
C VAL A 654 24.52 -23.61 -21.74
N GLN A 655 24.29 -23.66 -23.05
CA GLN A 655 25.16 -23.04 -24.05
C GLN A 655 24.94 -21.52 -24.05
N ARG A 656 25.98 -20.75 -23.72
CA ARG A 656 25.97 -19.27 -23.84
C ARG A 656 26.57 -18.84 -25.17
N ILE A 657 25.84 -18.01 -25.89
CA ILE A 657 26.32 -17.32 -27.08
C ILE A 657 26.26 -15.82 -26.80
N HIS A 658 27.41 -15.19 -26.62
CA HIS A 658 27.51 -13.75 -26.42
C HIS A 658 27.80 -13.07 -27.76
N LEU A 659 26.97 -12.09 -28.12
CA LEU A 659 27.03 -11.38 -29.39
C LEU A 659 27.44 -9.93 -29.11
N LYS A 660 28.67 -9.59 -29.48
CA LYS A 660 29.23 -8.26 -29.28
C LYS A 660 28.61 -7.23 -30.23
N LYS A 661 28.81 -5.95 -29.90
CA LYS A 661 28.49 -4.84 -30.80
C LYS A 661 29.28 -4.96 -32.12
N HIS A 662 28.62 -4.66 -33.23
CA HIS A 662 29.06 -4.81 -34.63
C HIS A 662 29.33 -6.24 -35.10
N GLN A 663 29.03 -7.27 -34.29
CA GLN A 663 29.15 -8.66 -34.71
C GLN A 663 27.95 -9.06 -35.59
N PRO A 664 28.17 -9.67 -36.76
CA PRO A 664 27.08 -10.11 -37.63
C PRO A 664 26.18 -11.13 -36.93
N ARG A 665 24.87 -10.96 -37.09
CA ARG A 665 23.86 -11.83 -36.49
C ARG A 665 23.62 -13.02 -37.41
N ASN A 666 23.98 -14.22 -36.97
CA ASN A 666 23.83 -15.45 -37.74
C ASN A 666 22.93 -16.44 -36.99
N LEU A 667 21.64 -16.49 -37.36
CA LEU A 667 20.67 -17.36 -36.70
C LEU A 667 20.95 -18.85 -36.92
N GLN A 668 21.59 -19.26 -38.03
CA GLN A 668 21.97 -20.65 -38.27
C GLN A 668 23.00 -21.12 -37.22
N ALA A 669 23.99 -20.28 -36.92
CA ALA A 669 24.99 -20.59 -35.91
C ALA A 669 24.40 -20.64 -34.49
N ILE A 670 23.34 -19.88 -34.24
CA ILE A 670 22.70 -19.79 -32.91
C ILE A 670 21.67 -20.92 -32.71
N PHE A 671 20.78 -21.16 -33.67
CA PHE A 671 19.63 -22.06 -33.52
C PHE A 671 19.70 -23.32 -34.39
N GLY A 672 20.66 -23.43 -35.31
CA GLY A 672 20.69 -24.51 -36.30
C GLY A 672 20.73 -25.91 -35.69
N SER A 673 21.37 -26.10 -34.53
CA SER A 673 21.37 -27.39 -33.81
C SER A 673 20.02 -27.77 -33.20
N LEU A 674 19.14 -26.80 -32.96
CA LEU A 674 17.81 -26.99 -32.37
C LEU A 674 16.73 -27.26 -33.43
N ILE A 675 17.03 -26.97 -34.70
CA ILE A 675 16.11 -27.08 -35.82
C ILE A 675 16.41 -28.38 -36.57
N ASN A 676 15.50 -29.34 -36.46
CA ASN A 676 15.63 -30.68 -37.05
C ASN A 676 14.24 -31.28 -37.36
N ASP A 677 14.21 -32.41 -38.07
CA ASP A 677 12.98 -33.09 -38.49
C ASP A 677 12.04 -33.52 -37.35
N GLN A 678 12.52 -33.53 -36.10
CA GLN A 678 11.74 -33.90 -34.91
C GLN A 678 11.06 -32.68 -34.28
N LEU A 679 11.30 -31.47 -34.77
CA LEU A 679 10.71 -30.23 -34.26
C LEU A 679 9.20 -30.21 -34.54
N SER A 680 8.40 -30.25 -33.47
CA SER A 680 6.94 -30.29 -33.56
C SER A 680 6.29 -28.93 -33.32
N ARG A 681 6.86 -28.12 -32.44
CA ARG A 681 6.32 -26.78 -32.11
C ARG A 681 7.42 -25.78 -31.77
N VAL A 682 7.25 -24.53 -32.23
CA VAL A 682 8.09 -23.39 -31.83
C VAL A 682 7.22 -22.36 -31.12
N GLU A 683 7.59 -21.98 -29.90
CA GLU A 683 6.92 -20.90 -29.16
C GLU A 683 7.86 -19.70 -29.02
N ILE A 684 7.48 -18.59 -29.63
CA ILE A 684 8.19 -17.31 -29.58
C ILE A 684 7.49 -16.43 -28.55
N ILE A 685 8.23 -16.08 -27.50
CA ILE A 685 7.76 -15.36 -26.34
C ILE A 685 8.57 -14.07 -26.24
N ASP A 686 7.93 -12.94 -26.52
CA ASP A 686 8.52 -11.61 -26.36
C ASP A 686 7.39 -10.59 -26.21
N ARG A 687 7.39 -9.89 -25.07
CA ARG A 687 6.35 -8.92 -24.70
C ARG A 687 6.14 -7.83 -25.75
N TYR A 688 7.22 -7.36 -26.38
CA TYR A 688 7.24 -6.17 -27.21
C TYR A 688 7.47 -6.45 -28.70
N MET A 689 7.36 -7.72 -29.14
CA MET A 689 7.65 -8.13 -30.53
C MET A 689 6.85 -7.40 -31.62
N VAL A 690 5.72 -6.78 -31.26
CA VAL A 690 4.89 -5.97 -32.17
C VAL A 690 4.56 -4.58 -31.60
N ALA A 691 5.38 -4.09 -30.66
CA ALA A 691 5.06 -2.89 -29.88
C ALA A 691 5.20 -1.59 -30.68
N ALA A 692 6.19 -1.51 -31.56
CA ALA A 692 6.44 -0.40 -32.47
C ALA A 692 6.85 -0.89 -33.86
N ALA A 693 6.88 0.00 -34.85
CA ALA A 693 7.21 -0.32 -36.24
C ALA A 693 8.56 -1.07 -36.37
N HIS A 694 9.60 -0.60 -35.67
CA HIS A 694 10.91 -1.24 -35.69
C HIS A 694 10.90 -2.66 -35.07
N ASN A 695 10.05 -2.93 -34.07
CA ASN A 695 9.92 -4.30 -33.52
C ASN A 695 9.30 -5.23 -34.55
N ILE A 696 8.30 -4.76 -35.30
CA ILE A 696 7.64 -5.52 -36.36
C ILE A 696 8.63 -5.83 -37.49
N GLU A 697 9.37 -4.83 -37.99
CA GLU A 697 10.39 -5.01 -39.03
C GLU A 697 11.47 -6.01 -38.60
N THR A 698 11.90 -5.91 -37.34
CA THR A 698 12.93 -6.79 -36.79
C THR A 698 12.43 -8.22 -36.62
N LEU A 699 11.18 -8.38 -36.18
CA LEU A 699 10.51 -9.69 -36.11
C LEU A 699 10.32 -10.30 -37.49
N GLU A 700 9.94 -9.50 -38.50
CA GLU A 700 9.82 -9.97 -39.89
C GLU A 700 11.14 -10.51 -40.42
N ARG A 701 12.23 -9.76 -40.25
CA ARG A 701 13.58 -10.22 -40.62
C ARG A 701 13.98 -11.50 -39.89
N PHE A 702 13.74 -11.55 -38.57
CA PHE A 702 14.00 -12.75 -37.79
C PHE A 702 13.25 -13.97 -38.35
N LEU A 703 11.96 -13.81 -38.69
CA LEU A 703 11.13 -14.89 -39.22
C LEU A 703 11.54 -15.31 -40.64
N GLU A 704 11.94 -14.38 -41.50
CA GLU A 704 12.44 -14.67 -42.85
C GLU A 704 13.74 -15.50 -42.77
N GLU A 705 14.70 -15.09 -41.93
CA GLU A 705 15.92 -15.88 -41.69
C GLU A 705 15.61 -17.23 -41.02
N PHE A 706 14.75 -17.24 -40.00
CA PHE A 706 14.36 -18.46 -39.30
C PHE A 706 13.68 -19.48 -40.22
N THR A 707 12.79 -19.02 -41.11
CA THR A 707 12.12 -19.90 -42.09
C THR A 707 13.08 -20.41 -43.16
N SER A 708 14.07 -19.59 -43.57
CA SER A 708 15.13 -20.05 -44.47
C SER A 708 15.98 -21.18 -43.87
N ILE A 709 16.22 -21.14 -42.55
CA ILE A 709 16.98 -22.15 -41.81
C ILE A 709 16.14 -23.40 -41.58
N SER A 710 14.87 -23.23 -41.21
CA SER A 710 14.00 -24.34 -40.81
C SER A 710 13.36 -25.08 -41.99
N GLY A 711 13.25 -24.46 -43.16
CA GLY A 711 12.64 -25.08 -44.34
C GLY A 711 11.26 -25.67 -44.03
N ASN A 712 10.99 -26.89 -44.51
CA ASN A 712 9.75 -27.63 -44.20
C ASN A 712 9.71 -28.20 -42.77
N CYS A 713 10.81 -28.09 -42.01
CA CYS A 713 10.90 -28.52 -40.60
C CYS A 713 10.49 -27.41 -39.62
N ALA A 714 10.10 -26.23 -40.12
CA ALA A 714 9.45 -25.20 -39.31
C ALA A 714 8.21 -25.82 -38.68
N GLY A 715 8.29 -26.12 -37.38
CA GLY A 715 7.39 -27.06 -36.70
C GLY A 715 5.91 -26.93 -37.08
N LYS A 716 5.21 -28.05 -37.02
CA LYS A 716 3.77 -28.16 -37.35
C LYS A 716 2.90 -27.08 -36.69
N GLU A 717 3.37 -26.51 -35.56
CA GLU A 717 2.75 -25.37 -34.88
C GLU A 717 3.77 -24.27 -34.51
N ILE A 718 3.48 -23.02 -34.87
CA ILE A 718 4.21 -21.82 -34.41
C ILE A 718 3.28 -20.98 -33.53
N LYS A 719 3.73 -20.65 -32.33
CA LYS A 719 2.94 -19.89 -31.36
C LYS A 719 3.66 -18.60 -30.96
N PHE A 720 2.97 -17.47 -31.10
CA PHE A 720 3.47 -16.17 -30.66
C PHE A 720 2.80 -15.79 -29.35
N THR A 721 3.57 -15.48 -28.31
CA THR A 721 3.03 -14.92 -27.06
C THR A 721 3.58 -13.52 -26.81
N TYR A 722 2.68 -12.53 -26.80
CA TYR A 722 3.00 -11.10 -26.72
C TYR A 722 1.97 -10.36 -25.86
N GLY A 723 2.28 -9.11 -25.49
CA GLY A 723 1.44 -8.34 -24.56
C GLY A 723 1.82 -8.52 -23.09
N PRO A 724 1.18 -7.76 -22.17
CA PRO A 724 0.06 -6.86 -22.44
C PRO A 724 0.48 -5.51 -23.04
N ALA A 725 -0.38 -4.94 -23.90
CA ALA A 725 -0.26 -3.57 -24.39
C ALA A 725 -0.69 -2.55 -23.33
N GLY A 726 -0.18 -1.31 -23.42
CA GLY A 726 -0.42 -0.27 -22.40
C GLY A 726 -1.86 0.23 -22.37
N ASN A 727 -2.56 0.20 -23.52
CA ASN A 727 -3.94 0.64 -23.67
C ASN A 727 -4.68 -0.14 -24.78
N GLN A 728 -5.99 0.08 -24.92
CA GLN A 728 -6.81 -0.65 -25.91
C GLN A 728 -6.47 -0.30 -27.37
N ARG A 729 -6.01 0.94 -27.64
CA ARG A 729 -5.59 1.37 -28.97
C ARG A 729 -4.33 0.61 -29.38
N ASP A 730 -3.30 0.61 -28.54
CA ASP A 730 -2.08 -0.17 -28.74
C ASP A 730 -2.41 -1.66 -28.87
N HIS A 731 -3.32 -2.21 -28.04
CA HIS A 731 -3.76 -3.60 -28.20
C HIS A 731 -4.34 -3.87 -29.59
N ASN A 732 -5.22 -3.00 -30.09
CA ASN A 732 -5.81 -3.15 -31.41
C ASN A 732 -4.75 -3.01 -32.52
N GLU A 733 -3.81 -2.08 -32.37
CA GLU A 733 -2.69 -1.88 -33.30
C GLU A 733 -1.76 -3.11 -33.31
N TRP A 734 -1.36 -3.63 -32.14
CA TRP A 734 -0.52 -4.82 -31.97
C TRP A 734 -1.21 -6.07 -32.51
N LYS A 735 -2.51 -6.23 -32.23
CA LYS A 735 -3.33 -7.34 -32.75
C LYS A 735 -3.41 -7.28 -34.27
N THR A 736 -3.62 -6.09 -34.84
CA THR A 736 -3.67 -5.89 -36.30
C THR A 736 -2.32 -6.18 -36.94
N ALA A 737 -1.23 -5.69 -36.35
CA ALA A 737 0.14 -5.97 -36.80
C ALA A 737 0.44 -7.48 -36.77
N MET A 738 0.13 -8.15 -35.66
CA MET A 738 0.32 -9.59 -35.52
C MET A 738 -0.53 -10.38 -36.53
N GLN A 739 -1.78 -9.98 -36.79
CA GLN A 739 -2.62 -10.63 -37.80
C GLN A 739 -2.05 -10.46 -39.22
N ARG A 740 -1.50 -9.30 -39.56
CA ARG A 740 -0.83 -9.07 -40.85
C ARG A 740 0.42 -9.94 -40.99
N LEU A 741 1.25 -10.00 -39.94
CA LEU A 741 2.43 -10.84 -39.87
C LEU A 741 2.09 -12.32 -40.08
N ILE A 742 1.08 -12.82 -39.36
CA ILE A 742 0.62 -14.22 -39.50
C ILE A 742 0.13 -14.49 -40.92
N LYS A 743 -0.63 -13.58 -41.52
CA LYS A 743 -1.08 -13.73 -42.92
C LYS A 743 0.08 -13.79 -43.91
N LYS A 744 1.16 -13.03 -43.69
CA LYS A 744 2.40 -13.09 -44.48
C LYS A 744 3.09 -14.45 -44.28
N LEU A 745 3.28 -14.86 -43.03
CA LEU A 745 3.96 -16.11 -42.68
C LEU A 745 3.21 -17.37 -43.16
N GLN A 746 1.87 -17.37 -43.13
CA GLN A 746 1.04 -18.48 -43.62
C GLN A 746 1.19 -18.72 -45.13
N ARG A 747 1.59 -17.70 -45.92
CA ARG A 747 1.89 -17.88 -47.34
C ARG A 747 3.21 -18.61 -47.57
N THR A 748 4.19 -18.39 -46.69
CA THR A 748 5.51 -19.02 -46.74
C THR A 748 5.47 -20.43 -46.16
N LEU A 749 4.64 -20.66 -45.13
CA LEU A 749 4.45 -21.95 -44.46
C LEU A 749 2.97 -22.37 -44.52
N PRO A 750 2.47 -22.86 -45.67
CA PRO A 750 1.05 -23.15 -45.85
C PRO A 750 0.52 -24.25 -44.92
N GLU A 751 1.36 -25.20 -44.53
CA GLU A 751 0.98 -26.37 -43.71
C GLU A 751 1.16 -26.14 -42.19
N ALA A 752 1.80 -25.03 -41.78
CA ALA A 752 2.04 -24.75 -40.36
C ALA A 752 0.81 -24.11 -39.69
N LYS A 753 0.48 -24.56 -38.48
CA LYS A 753 -0.54 -23.92 -37.64
C LYS A 753 0.06 -22.75 -36.88
N ILE A 754 -0.27 -21.51 -37.28
CA ILE A 754 0.29 -20.30 -36.67
C ILE A 754 -0.75 -19.67 -35.73
N THR A 755 -0.44 -19.62 -34.42
CA THR A 755 -1.40 -19.17 -33.39
C THR A 755 -0.87 -17.96 -32.61
N PRO A 756 -1.56 -16.81 -32.63
CA PRO A 756 -1.25 -15.70 -31.73
C PRO A 756 -1.89 -15.93 -30.36
N ASN A 757 -1.12 -15.69 -29.31
CA ASN A 757 -1.54 -15.75 -27.91
C ASN A 757 -1.26 -14.40 -27.25
N TYR A 758 -2.26 -13.53 -27.23
CA TYR A 758 -2.15 -12.26 -26.51
C TYR A 758 -2.37 -12.48 -25.01
N ARG A 759 -1.36 -12.19 -24.18
CA ARG A 759 -1.52 -12.24 -22.71
C ARG A 759 -2.21 -10.97 -22.22
N GLY A 760 -3.54 -11.03 -22.12
CA GLY A 760 -4.39 -9.89 -21.76
C GLY A 760 -4.56 -9.59 -20.26
N ASN A 761 -3.90 -10.33 -19.36
CA ASN A 761 -4.18 -10.24 -17.92
C ASN A 761 -3.21 -9.30 -17.17
N ILE A 762 -3.76 -8.27 -16.50
CA ILE A 762 -3.01 -7.30 -15.68
C ILE A 762 -2.41 -7.93 -14.39
N ARG A 763 -2.92 -9.10 -13.95
CA ARG A 763 -2.45 -9.81 -12.74
C ARG A 763 -1.15 -10.60 -12.91
N GLN A 764 -0.63 -10.74 -14.13
CA GLN A 764 0.69 -11.34 -14.40
C GLN A 764 1.57 -10.31 -15.13
N ARG A 765 1.72 -9.11 -14.54
CA ARG A 765 2.61 -8.07 -15.07
C ARG A 765 4.09 -8.45 -15.03
N ASP A 766 4.46 -9.49 -14.28
CA ASP A 766 5.81 -10.08 -14.23
C ASP A 766 6.14 -10.97 -15.42
N TYR A 767 5.39 -10.88 -16.53
CA TYR A 767 5.75 -11.56 -17.76
C TYR A 767 6.79 -10.74 -18.55
N HIS A 768 8.06 -11.01 -18.26
CA HIS A 768 9.23 -10.46 -18.96
C HIS A 768 10.02 -11.53 -19.72
N ASP A 769 9.47 -12.74 -19.84
CA ASP A 769 10.09 -13.83 -20.60
C ASP A 769 10.34 -13.34 -22.04
N ARG A 770 11.61 -13.35 -22.44
CA ARG A 770 12.09 -13.12 -23.80
C ARG A 770 12.81 -14.40 -24.20
N ARG A 771 12.08 -15.34 -24.80
CA ARG A 771 12.61 -16.67 -25.11
C ARG A 771 11.98 -17.29 -26.33
N ILE A 772 12.70 -18.23 -26.92
CA ILE A 772 12.21 -19.09 -27.98
C ILE A 772 12.29 -20.53 -27.48
N ALA A 773 11.15 -21.22 -27.41
CA ALA A 773 11.09 -22.62 -27.02
C ALA A 773 10.92 -23.52 -28.26
N PHE A 774 11.83 -24.48 -28.40
CA PHE A 774 11.87 -25.49 -29.44
C PHE A 774 11.41 -26.82 -28.85
N HIS A 775 10.22 -27.27 -29.22
CA HIS A 775 9.68 -28.55 -28.77
C HIS A 775 9.90 -29.60 -29.85
N SER A 776 10.65 -30.64 -29.52
CA SER A 776 10.85 -31.80 -30.39
C SER A 776 10.12 -33.01 -29.84
N GLN A 777 9.56 -33.83 -30.73
CA GLN A 777 8.87 -35.07 -30.39
C GLN A 777 9.57 -36.23 -31.10
N THR A 778 10.08 -37.18 -30.31
CA THR A 778 10.70 -38.41 -30.81
C THR A 778 9.93 -39.63 -30.30
N THR A 779 10.04 -40.78 -30.97
CA THR A 779 9.39 -42.03 -30.52
C THR A 779 10.44 -43.01 -30.03
N ARG A 780 10.35 -43.46 -28.77
CA ARG A 780 11.24 -44.50 -28.23
C ARG A 780 10.39 -45.61 -27.61
N ARG A 781 10.57 -46.85 -28.10
CA ARG A 781 9.78 -48.03 -27.68
C ARG A 781 8.25 -47.80 -27.77
N GLY A 782 7.79 -47.17 -28.85
CA GLY A 782 6.37 -46.90 -29.10
C GLY A 782 5.74 -45.81 -28.25
N LYS A 783 6.48 -45.15 -27.34
CA LYS A 783 6.01 -44.00 -26.56
C LYS A 783 6.61 -42.68 -27.09
N PRO A 784 5.81 -41.60 -27.20
CA PRO A 784 6.33 -40.29 -27.56
C PRO A 784 7.15 -39.72 -26.39
N ILE A 785 8.35 -39.24 -26.70
CA ILE A 785 9.23 -38.48 -25.80
C ILE A 785 9.26 -37.04 -26.31
N TYR A 786 8.92 -36.11 -25.42
CA TYR A 786 8.98 -34.68 -25.69
C TYR A 786 10.25 -34.11 -25.07
N THR A 787 11.01 -33.35 -25.85
CA THR A 787 12.16 -32.60 -25.37
C THR A 787 11.97 -31.14 -25.72
N THR A 788 12.14 -30.26 -24.73
CA THR A 788 12.06 -28.82 -24.97
C THR A 788 13.45 -28.21 -24.79
N HIS A 789 13.92 -27.48 -25.79
CA HIS A 789 15.08 -26.61 -25.66
C HIS A 789 14.59 -25.17 -25.61
N THR A 790 15.08 -24.40 -24.66
CA THR A 790 14.72 -23.00 -24.48
C THR A 790 15.93 -22.15 -24.76
N ALA A 791 15.75 -21.17 -25.64
CA ALA A 791 16.71 -20.09 -25.88
C ALA A 791 16.22 -18.81 -25.21
N GLU A 792 16.82 -18.41 -24.09
CA GLU A 792 16.55 -17.12 -23.45
C GLU A 792 17.36 -16.01 -24.11
N LEU A 793 16.71 -14.87 -24.37
CA LEU A 793 17.26 -13.70 -25.04
C LEU A 793 17.31 -12.55 -24.03
N THR A 794 18.51 -12.10 -23.65
CA THR A 794 18.64 -11.01 -22.65
C THR A 794 17.91 -9.74 -23.09
N GLY A 795 18.01 -9.40 -24.37
CA GLY A 795 17.38 -8.22 -24.95
C GLY A 795 16.08 -8.47 -25.72
N GLY A 796 15.71 -9.73 -25.97
CA GLY A 796 14.60 -10.08 -26.88
C GLY A 796 15.03 -10.14 -28.33
N ILE A 797 14.05 -10.18 -29.24
CA ILE A 797 14.32 -10.36 -30.68
C ILE A 797 15.01 -9.13 -31.28
N GLN A 798 14.71 -7.92 -30.78
CA GLN A 798 15.27 -6.69 -31.31
C GLN A 798 16.81 -6.64 -31.17
N PRO A 799 17.40 -6.76 -29.97
CA PRO A 799 18.85 -6.74 -29.82
C PRO A 799 19.55 -7.96 -30.43
N LEU A 800 18.83 -9.09 -30.56
CA LEU A 800 19.31 -10.28 -31.26
C LEU A 800 19.59 -10.00 -32.74
N MET A 801 18.74 -9.20 -33.40
CA MET A 801 18.83 -8.90 -34.83
C MET A 801 19.52 -7.58 -35.16
N ASP A 802 19.77 -6.74 -34.16
CA ASP A 802 20.47 -5.47 -34.28
C ASP A 802 21.96 -5.64 -33.95
N ALA A 803 22.83 -5.51 -34.96
CA ALA A 803 24.27 -5.64 -34.80
C ALA A 803 24.87 -4.48 -33.98
N GLU A 804 24.20 -3.33 -33.87
CA GLU A 804 24.67 -2.18 -33.10
C GLU A 804 24.48 -2.34 -31.58
N GLN A 805 23.85 -3.43 -31.14
CA GLN A 805 23.62 -3.72 -29.74
C GLN A 805 24.46 -4.91 -29.28
N GLU A 806 24.73 -4.99 -27.99
CA GLU A 806 25.34 -6.16 -27.38
C GLU A 806 24.25 -7.00 -26.71
N THR A 807 24.28 -8.32 -26.91
CA THR A 807 23.24 -9.20 -26.35
C THR A 807 23.79 -10.61 -26.10
N SER A 808 23.09 -11.41 -25.31
CA SER A 808 23.43 -12.81 -25.09
C SER A 808 22.23 -13.71 -25.32
N VAL A 809 22.48 -14.89 -25.87
CA VAL A 809 21.52 -15.98 -26.02
C VAL A 809 21.97 -17.14 -25.14
N PHE A 810 21.05 -17.68 -24.34
CA PHE A 810 21.30 -18.83 -23.48
C PHE A 810 20.41 -19.98 -23.91
N ILE A 811 21.00 -21.08 -24.38
CA ILE A 811 20.29 -22.25 -24.87
C ILE A 811 20.45 -23.37 -23.87
N PHE A 812 19.35 -23.92 -23.38
CA PHE A 812 19.37 -25.05 -22.45
C PHE A 812 18.21 -26.00 -22.68
N LYS A 813 18.41 -27.26 -22.29
CA LYS A 813 17.37 -28.27 -22.32
C LYS A 813 16.54 -28.21 -21.04
N VAL A 814 15.22 -28.10 -21.19
CA VAL A 814 14.26 -28.25 -20.10
C VAL A 814 13.83 -29.72 -20.10
N ILE A 815 14.15 -30.43 -19.00
CA ILE A 815 13.82 -31.85 -18.81
C ILE A 815 12.34 -32.01 -18.46
#